data_AF-A0A0K2Y8B5-F1
#
_entry.id   AF-A0A0K2Y8B5-F1
#
_cell.length_a   1.000
_cell.length_b   1.000
_cell.length_c   1.000
_cell.angle_alpha   90.00
_cell.angle_beta   90.00
_cell.angle_gamma   90.00
#
_symmetry.space_group_name_H-M   'P 1'
#
loop_
_entity.id
_entity.type
_entity.pdbx_description
1 polymer ?
#
loop_
_entity_poly.entity_id
_entity_poly.type
_entity_poly.pdbx_seq_one_letter_code
_entity_poly.pdbx_strand_id
1 'polypeptide(L)'
;MAKWCVIGHAVQGRGHALETPPTPCQDKIYPPKPTTYSTTDGGAFIGLADGAGSAKFSHLGAAKTLEVVAKELSQDFATYLNMPNQKEMSATLLERILQALQELCVQQTDKLQRDKSDIDGIFNALLEEAQGLLKWQEAHRLPLMQGMQSVQESFSQDQEKRQESVQHTIKTALEGMAEKIKNLQGGFSGEAYQLQFIPLKDRLETLKAEIRGADFTLFSAEKTAELLKKHAPSKQYKEIKDKIHKSLKEAEERGDGWLDKLVDVGKKAKQLFLGGDDIQEEAKEQVDRLKNAYVFRANFAPLNLPTKDLKSYSTERIENTLKTHKRTLKQQITRCCEDYQEFLDKVERIVKQKDFDKWNEDNLNALFNTFTTTHDDTFKGHLQEIAKHIQNSNATAQNYKKDLLEQLGTKEQEYTHLKRRFESLKGDVLSLEGDLKHTLDRLQRKIETLSPPYMLSGVQNLLLSKATLQKDFALYETYAKDSTQLNHDLQSLNLSLPPQAIKPLSHVHESLEKSKLNTPTTPTKEFLSAPRTKGFLEHANTLESQAKEWQTLHTRQKQLESFSEETKVLEKTLKEHLEALGVCCAHLHEGIKKLQAQSLWQTKDLRPLNNLPLDACKSKLEHTLHKEKVLTQEFNQEWHQSITPTTLPKITLKDNLQKLYDSIQNKTCSLQDLASTLLAVALRGDDFLLLHLGDGVCGVLKGRELKVASHPDNGEFGNETTFTTSKDAPFSMKIFKGKLSEKNFTGFALMSDGASESFYHNKDRILVPLLQDYMNVARVPGMQEGVQKALETLLEGRVKEKTFDDCSVIALVLESHDPLSETEKKLQAKITNIPLN
;
A
#
# COMPACT_ATOMS: atom_id res chain seq x y z
N MET A 1 98.36 44.67 -38.56
CA MET A 1 97.41 43.89 -39.38
C MET A 1 96.07 43.96 -38.67
N ALA A 2 95.00 44.32 -39.38
CA ALA A 2 93.69 44.45 -38.74
C ALA A 2 93.22 43.07 -38.24
N LYS A 3 92.47 43.07 -37.14
CA LYS A 3 91.93 41.85 -36.52
C LYS A 3 90.43 42.01 -36.35
N TRP A 4 89.71 40.91 -36.43
CA TRP A 4 88.30 40.88 -36.09
C TRP A 4 88.13 40.46 -34.63
N CYS A 5 87.44 41.26 -33.84
CA CYS A 5 87.22 41.03 -32.42
C CYS A 5 85.75 40.67 -32.18
N VAL A 6 85.49 39.66 -31.36
CA VAL A 6 84.15 39.28 -30.92
C VAL A 6 83.92 39.67 -29.47
N ILE A 7 82.78 40.31 -29.23
CA ILE A 7 82.20 40.54 -27.90
C ILE A 7 80.78 40.01 -27.91
N GLY A 8 80.29 39.47 -26.81
CA GLY A 8 78.91 39.00 -26.74
C GLY A 8 78.62 38.21 -25.47
N HIS A 9 77.35 38.18 -25.08
CA HIS A 9 76.89 37.47 -23.91
C HIS A 9 75.42 37.07 -24.05
N ALA A 10 75.03 35.99 -23.37
CA ALA A 10 73.66 35.47 -23.34
C ALA A 10 73.25 35.24 -21.89
N VAL A 11 72.08 35.72 -21.51
CA VAL A 11 71.61 35.76 -20.12
C VAL A 11 70.23 35.13 -20.02
N GLN A 12 70.06 34.28 -18.99
CA GLN A 12 68.76 33.72 -18.64
C GLN A 12 67.78 34.83 -18.24
N GLY A 13 66.61 34.85 -18.87
CA GLY A 13 65.49 35.72 -18.61
C GLY A 13 64.89 35.54 -17.23
N ARG A 14 64.17 36.56 -16.77
CA ARG A 14 63.53 36.54 -15.45
C ARG A 14 62.38 35.54 -15.38
N GLY A 15 61.66 35.31 -16.48
CA GLY A 15 60.60 34.31 -16.57
C GLY A 15 61.14 32.91 -16.31
N HIS A 16 62.13 32.49 -17.08
CA HIS A 16 62.78 31.18 -16.93
C HIS A 16 63.43 30.96 -15.57
N ALA A 17 63.98 32.01 -14.94
CA ALA A 17 64.56 31.94 -13.61
C ALA A 17 63.53 31.72 -12.48
N LEU A 18 62.26 32.09 -12.70
CA LEU A 18 61.17 31.97 -11.72
C LEU A 18 60.41 30.62 -11.80
N GLU A 19 60.64 29.84 -12.86
CA GLU A 19 60.02 28.51 -12.99
C GLU A 19 60.56 27.52 -11.95
N THR A 20 59.79 26.47 -11.66
CA THR A 20 60.16 25.43 -10.68
C THR A 20 60.09 24.04 -11.33
N PRO A 21 61.23 23.43 -11.68
CA PRO A 21 62.60 23.97 -11.58
C PRO A 21 62.89 25.09 -12.59
N PRO A 22 63.91 25.95 -12.37
CA PRO A 22 64.26 27.01 -13.31
C PRO A 22 64.67 26.46 -14.68
N THR A 23 64.12 27.03 -15.76
CA THR A 23 64.45 26.64 -17.14
C THR A 23 65.80 27.23 -17.55
N PRO A 24 66.76 26.45 -18.08
CA PRO A 24 68.06 26.99 -18.48
C PRO A 24 67.90 28.01 -19.61
N CYS A 25 68.82 28.98 -19.68
CA CYS A 25 68.89 29.93 -20.81
C CYS A 25 68.85 29.18 -22.14
N GLN A 26 67.85 29.47 -22.96
CA GLN A 26 67.53 28.93 -24.28
C GLN A 26 68.32 29.64 -25.38
N ASP A 27 68.61 30.93 -25.18
CA ASP A 27 69.56 31.68 -25.98
C ASP A 27 70.96 31.05 -25.96
N LYS A 28 71.56 30.94 -27.15
CA LYS A 28 72.94 30.51 -27.37
C LYS A 28 73.64 31.46 -28.32
N ILE A 29 74.91 31.71 -28.03
CA ILE A 29 75.82 32.47 -28.90
C ILE A 29 77.06 31.64 -29.23
N TYR A 30 77.65 31.91 -30.38
CA TYR A 30 78.90 31.31 -30.81
C TYR A 30 79.82 32.39 -31.43
N PRO A 31 81.12 32.45 -31.06
CA PRO A 31 81.74 31.68 -30.00
C PRO A 31 81.18 32.06 -28.61
N PRO A 32 81.16 31.14 -27.64
CA PRO A 32 80.61 31.40 -26.30
C PRO A 32 81.50 32.31 -25.44
N LYS A 33 82.74 32.57 -25.89
CA LYS A 33 83.71 33.45 -25.23
C LYS A 33 84.28 34.45 -26.24
N PRO A 34 84.74 35.63 -25.78
CA PRO A 34 85.44 36.58 -26.62
C PRO A 34 86.56 35.91 -27.38
N THR A 35 86.59 36.14 -28.69
CA THR A 35 87.56 35.53 -29.61
C THR A 35 88.07 36.60 -30.57
N THR A 36 89.29 36.43 -31.06
CA THR A 36 89.87 37.29 -32.09
C THR A 36 90.24 36.46 -33.30
N TYR A 37 89.85 36.89 -34.50
CA TYR A 37 90.17 36.24 -35.77
C TYR A 37 91.18 37.09 -36.54
N SER A 38 92.19 36.43 -37.12
CA SER A 38 93.11 37.10 -38.05
C SER A 38 92.41 37.36 -39.38
N THR A 39 92.68 38.50 -40.02
CA THR A 39 92.21 38.74 -41.40
C THR A 39 92.87 37.83 -42.44
N THR A 40 93.95 37.11 -42.07
CA THR A 40 94.69 36.21 -42.97
C THR A 40 94.36 34.73 -42.80
N ASP A 41 93.77 34.31 -41.67
CA ASP A 41 93.62 32.90 -41.31
C ASP A 41 92.14 32.52 -41.17
N GLY A 42 91.67 31.58 -42.00
CA GLY A 42 90.49 30.73 -41.75
C GLY A 42 89.08 31.35 -41.82
N GLY A 43 88.93 32.67 -41.69
CA GLY A 43 87.64 33.35 -41.65
C GLY A 43 87.10 33.56 -40.22
N ALA A 44 86.17 34.51 -40.06
CA ALA A 44 85.55 34.86 -38.79
C ALA A 44 84.07 34.44 -38.79
N PHE A 45 83.56 33.93 -37.66
CA PHE A 45 82.17 33.52 -37.54
C PHE A 45 81.58 33.98 -36.21
N ILE A 46 80.38 34.55 -36.25
CA ILE A 46 79.52 34.73 -35.08
C ILE A 46 78.13 34.17 -35.36
N GLY A 47 77.49 33.61 -34.35
CA GLY A 47 76.13 33.09 -34.45
C GLY A 47 75.36 33.29 -33.16
N LEU A 48 74.05 33.38 -33.30
CA LEU A 48 73.09 33.49 -32.21
C LEU A 48 71.85 32.66 -32.58
N ALA A 49 71.39 31.84 -31.66
CA ALA A 49 70.17 31.05 -31.82
C ALA A 49 69.38 31.16 -30.52
N ASP A 50 68.14 31.61 -30.64
CA ASP A 50 67.18 31.64 -29.55
C ASP A 50 66.33 30.37 -29.60
N GLY A 51 66.16 29.71 -28.47
CA GLY A 51 65.36 28.50 -28.38
C GLY A 51 63.88 28.85 -28.24
N ALA A 52 63.00 28.13 -28.93
CA ALA A 52 61.56 28.36 -28.77
C ALA A 52 61.12 28.14 -27.30
N GLY A 53 60.52 29.16 -26.68
CA GLY A 53 60.06 29.10 -25.28
C GLY A 53 59.13 27.94 -24.96
N SER A 54 58.32 27.50 -25.93
CA SER A 54 57.40 26.36 -25.77
C SER A 54 58.06 24.98 -25.92
N ALA A 55 59.31 24.91 -26.37
CA ALA A 55 59.97 23.65 -26.72
C ALA A 55 60.87 23.16 -25.57
N LYS A 56 60.62 21.92 -25.13
CA LYS A 56 61.20 21.34 -23.89
C LYS A 56 62.73 21.34 -23.84
N PHE A 57 63.38 21.21 -25.00
CA PHE A 57 64.84 21.08 -25.13
C PHE A 57 65.43 22.13 -26.07
N SER A 58 64.77 23.27 -26.23
CA SER A 58 65.13 24.33 -27.17
C SER A 58 66.58 24.82 -27.00
N HIS A 59 67.05 24.97 -25.76
CA HIS A 59 68.43 25.29 -25.41
C HIS A 59 69.48 24.32 -26.00
N LEU A 60 69.16 23.02 -26.10
CA LEU A 60 70.02 22.02 -26.74
C LEU A 60 69.96 22.15 -28.27
N GLY A 61 68.77 22.40 -28.80
CA GLY A 61 68.53 22.63 -30.22
C GLY A 61 69.26 23.87 -30.75
N ALA A 62 69.18 24.99 -30.03
CA ALA A 62 69.90 26.22 -30.34
C ALA A 62 71.42 26.00 -30.35
N ALA A 63 71.95 25.31 -29.33
CA ALA A 63 73.38 25.00 -29.25
C ALA A 63 73.83 24.14 -30.42
N LYS A 64 73.07 23.10 -30.76
CA LYS A 64 73.41 22.18 -31.86
C LYS A 64 73.30 22.86 -33.22
N THR A 65 72.30 23.72 -33.40
CA THR A 65 72.14 24.53 -34.62
C THR A 65 73.38 25.38 -34.85
N LEU A 66 73.85 26.11 -33.84
CA LEU A 66 75.05 26.95 -33.97
C LEU A 66 76.31 26.13 -34.22
N GLU A 67 76.48 24.99 -33.55
CA GLU A 67 77.61 24.07 -33.77
C GLU A 67 77.68 23.62 -35.24
N VAL A 68 76.54 23.20 -35.80
CA VAL A 68 76.44 22.73 -37.19
C VAL A 68 76.73 23.88 -38.16
N VAL A 69 76.08 25.03 -37.99
CA VAL A 69 76.23 26.19 -38.89
C VAL A 69 77.66 26.73 -38.86
N ALA A 70 78.27 26.83 -37.67
CA ALA A 70 79.66 27.26 -37.53
C ALA A 70 80.61 26.31 -38.27
N LYS A 71 80.39 25.00 -38.14
CA LYS A 71 81.18 23.98 -38.85
C LYS A 71 80.99 24.05 -40.36
N GLU A 72 79.75 24.09 -40.84
CA GLU A 72 79.40 24.13 -42.27
C GLU A 72 79.98 25.39 -42.95
N LEU A 73 79.75 26.57 -42.38
CA LEU A 73 80.24 27.82 -42.98
C LEU A 73 81.74 28.00 -42.83
N SER A 74 82.40 27.42 -41.82
CA SER A 74 83.86 27.46 -41.71
C SER A 74 84.54 26.50 -42.69
N GLN A 75 83.94 25.35 -43.01
CA GLN A 75 84.53 24.37 -43.92
C GLN A 75 84.23 24.71 -45.38
N ASP A 76 82.97 24.98 -45.71
CA ASP A 76 82.47 25.07 -47.09
C ASP A 76 82.01 26.48 -47.51
N PHE A 77 82.57 27.53 -46.88
CA PHE A 77 82.21 28.94 -47.14
C PHE A 77 82.11 29.29 -48.63
N ALA A 78 83.11 28.88 -49.44
CA ALA A 78 83.17 29.21 -50.86
C ALA A 78 82.02 28.58 -51.66
N THR A 79 81.58 27.39 -51.26
CA THR A 79 80.43 26.72 -51.87
C THR A 79 79.17 27.54 -51.64
N TYR A 80 78.90 27.86 -50.37
CA TYR A 80 77.74 28.67 -49.97
C TYR A 80 77.75 30.08 -50.58
N LEU A 81 78.91 30.74 -50.67
CA LEU A 81 79.06 32.04 -51.29
C LEU A 81 78.70 32.01 -52.80
N ASN A 82 79.12 30.96 -53.50
CA ASN A 82 78.95 30.82 -54.94
C ASN A 82 77.58 30.24 -55.35
N MET A 83 76.79 29.70 -54.41
CA MET A 83 75.44 29.22 -54.70
C MET A 83 74.55 30.35 -55.25
N PRO A 84 74.03 30.26 -56.49
CA PRO A 84 73.27 31.35 -57.10
C PRO A 84 71.87 31.51 -56.50
N ASN A 85 71.27 30.42 -56.01
CA ASN A 85 69.91 30.40 -55.48
C ASN A 85 69.91 30.40 -53.94
N GLN A 86 69.36 31.45 -53.33
CA GLN A 86 69.23 31.56 -51.87
C GLN A 86 68.38 30.44 -51.27
N LYS A 87 67.32 30.02 -51.97
CA LYS A 87 66.45 28.93 -51.51
C LYS A 87 67.20 27.59 -51.48
N GLU A 88 68.02 27.33 -52.49
CA GLU A 88 68.87 26.11 -52.52
C GLU A 88 69.90 26.10 -51.39
N MET A 89 70.51 27.25 -51.12
CA MET A 89 71.42 27.42 -50.00
C MET A 89 70.74 27.19 -48.66
N SER A 90 69.60 27.83 -48.42
CA SER A 90 68.84 27.66 -47.17
C SER A 90 68.37 26.22 -46.96
N ALA A 91 67.88 25.56 -48.03
CA ALA A 91 67.45 24.16 -47.97
C ALA A 91 68.63 23.23 -47.63
N THR A 92 69.79 23.42 -48.27
CA THR A 92 71.00 22.62 -48.01
C THR A 92 71.46 22.77 -46.57
N LEU A 93 71.53 24.01 -46.07
CA LEU A 93 71.96 24.27 -44.69
C LEU A 93 70.94 23.72 -43.67
N LEU A 94 69.65 23.92 -43.90
CA LEU A 94 68.59 23.40 -43.04
C LEU A 94 68.53 21.88 -43.04
N GLU A 95 68.80 21.21 -44.16
CA GLU A 95 68.90 19.75 -44.21
C GLU A 95 69.99 19.23 -43.26
N ARG A 96 71.17 19.88 -43.24
CA ARG A 96 72.26 19.57 -42.31
C ARG A 96 71.86 19.81 -40.85
N ILE A 97 71.20 20.92 -40.56
CA ILE A 97 70.69 21.24 -39.22
C ILE A 97 69.67 20.19 -38.79
N LEU A 98 68.67 19.90 -39.62
CA LEU A 98 67.61 18.93 -39.33
C LEU A 98 68.17 17.52 -39.11
N GLN A 99 69.15 17.08 -39.91
CA GLN A 99 69.81 15.79 -39.70
C GLN A 99 70.49 15.73 -38.32
N ALA A 100 71.25 16.76 -37.95
CA ALA A 100 71.92 16.82 -36.64
C ALA A 100 70.93 16.91 -35.46
N LEU A 101 69.82 17.64 -35.64
CA LEU A 101 68.75 17.72 -34.65
C LEU A 101 68.00 16.39 -34.52
N GLN A 102 67.81 15.63 -35.60
CA GLN A 102 67.25 14.27 -35.56
C GLN A 102 68.14 13.32 -34.75
N GLU A 103 69.45 13.36 -34.96
CA GLU A 103 70.41 12.58 -34.18
C GLU A 103 70.38 12.97 -32.69
N LEU A 104 70.34 14.28 -32.39
CA LEU A 104 70.22 14.78 -31.03
C LEU A 104 68.90 14.35 -30.37
N CYS A 105 67.80 14.37 -31.12
CA CYS A 105 66.48 13.93 -30.69
C CYS A 105 66.49 12.46 -30.27
N VAL A 106 67.15 11.59 -31.04
CA VAL A 106 67.34 10.17 -30.70
C VAL A 106 68.19 10.02 -29.45
N GLN A 107 69.34 10.72 -29.38
CA GLN A 107 70.23 10.66 -28.21
C GLN A 107 69.55 11.13 -26.93
N GLN A 108 68.75 12.18 -27.01
CA GLN A 108 68.00 12.73 -25.88
C GLN A 108 66.88 11.79 -25.44
N THR A 109 66.17 11.18 -26.39
CA THR A 109 65.17 10.14 -26.09
C THR A 109 65.83 8.95 -25.37
N ASP A 110 66.93 8.43 -25.90
CA ASP A 110 67.67 7.33 -25.28
C ASP A 110 68.14 7.69 -23.87
N LYS A 111 68.60 8.92 -23.64
CA LYS A 111 69.02 9.40 -22.32
C LYS A 111 67.86 9.43 -21.32
N LEU A 112 66.69 9.93 -21.73
CA LEU A 112 65.49 9.99 -20.88
C LEU A 112 64.95 8.60 -20.55
N GLN A 113 64.99 7.68 -21.51
CA GLN A 113 64.47 6.32 -21.34
C GLN A 113 65.39 5.40 -20.52
N ARG A 114 66.68 5.73 -20.36
CA ARG A 114 67.59 5.00 -19.47
C ARG A 114 67.21 5.13 -17.99
N ASP A 115 66.59 6.24 -17.59
CA ASP A 115 66.01 6.37 -16.25
C ASP A 115 64.65 5.68 -16.23
N LYS A 116 64.61 4.50 -15.60
CA LYS A 116 63.42 3.64 -15.53
C LYS A 116 62.63 3.81 -14.22
N SER A 117 63.11 4.64 -13.30
CA SER A 117 62.64 4.64 -11.90
C SER A 117 61.14 4.91 -11.74
N ASP A 118 60.58 5.83 -12.52
CA ASP A 118 59.17 6.18 -12.58
C ASP A 118 58.31 5.09 -13.25
N ILE A 119 58.81 4.50 -14.34
CA ILE A 119 58.11 3.46 -15.11
C ILE A 119 58.09 2.12 -14.37
N ASP A 120 59.18 1.72 -13.73
CA ASP A 120 59.29 0.46 -13.00
C ASP A 120 58.30 0.41 -11.82
N GLY A 121 58.09 1.54 -11.15
CA GLY A 121 57.06 1.67 -10.11
C GLY A 121 55.65 1.38 -10.64
N ILE A 122 55.33 1.88 -11.85
CA ILE A 122 54.03 1.65 -12.49
C ILE A 122 53.87 0.19 -12.93
N PHE A 123 54.93 -0.41 -13.50
CA PHE A 123 54.90 -1.82 -13.87
C PHE A 123 54.65 -2.73 -12.67
N ASN A 124 55.33 -2.49 -11.55
CA ASN A 124 55.14 -3.28 -10.34
C ASN A 124 53.71 -3.13 -9.79
N ALA A 125 53.15 -1.92 -9.76
CA ALA A 125 51.77 -1.69 -9.35
C ALA A 125 50.76 -2.46 -10.22
N LEU A 126 50.95 -2.47 -11.54
CA LEU A 126 50.11 -3.24 -12.46
C LEU A 126 50.21 -4.76 -12.22
N LEU A 127 51.42 -5.26 -12.00
CA LEU A 127 51.66 -6.70 -11.75
C LEU A 127 51.07 -7.14 -10.41
N GLU A 128 51.24 -6.36 -9.34
CA GLU A 128 50.66 -6.64 -8.02
C GLU A 128 49.14 -6.68 -8.07
N GLU A 129 48.53 -5.72 -8.76
CA GLU A 129 47.07 -5.66 -8.93
C GLU A 129 46.56 -6.88 -9.73
N ALA A 130 47.20 -7.24 -10.84
CA ALA A 130 46.85 -8.40 -11.64
C ALA A 130 46.96 -9.71 -10.84
N GLN A 131 48.02 -9.86 -10.02
CA GLN A 131 48.17 -11.02 -9.13
C GLN A 131 47.12 -11.04 -8.01
N GLY A 132 46.75 -9.88 -7.46
CA GLY A 132 45.69 -9.76 -6.47
C GLY A 132 44.34 -10.26 -7.02
N LEU A 133 44.02 -9.91 -8.27
CA LEU A 133 42.82 -10.38 -8.95
C LEU A 133 42.82 -11.89 -9.21
N LEU A 134 43.96 -12.46 -9.63
CA LEU A 134 44.10 -13.91 -9.81
C LEU A 134 43.94 -14.68 -8.50
N LYS A 135 44.56 -14.21 -7.41
CA LYS A 135 44.38 -14.82 -6.08
C LYS A 135 42.93 -14.75 -5.61
N TRP A 136 42.28 -13.62 -5.84
CA TRP A 136 40.86 -13.45 -5.52
C TRP A 136 40.00 -14.42 -6.34
N GLN A 137 40.26 -14.57 -7.64
CA GLN A 137 39.58 -15.53 -8.52
C GLN A 137 39.67 -16.97 -7.99
N GLU A 138 40.85 -17.43 -7.59
CA GLU A 138 41.07 -18.79 -7.09
C GLU A 138 40.36 -19.05 -5.76
N ALA A 139 40.37 -18.06 -4.87
CA ALA A 139 39.74 -18.15 -3.55
C ALA A 139 38.21 -17.97 -3.61
N HIS A 140 37.70 -17.26 -4.61
CA HIS A 140 36.31 -16.85 -4.63
C HIS A 140 35.36 -18.05 -4.79
N ARG A 141 34.36 -18.11 -3.92
CA ARG A 141 33.25 -19.06 -3.95
C ARG A 141 31.96 -18.27 -3.73
N LEU A 142 30.87 -18.68 -4.37
CA LEU A 142 29.57 -18.02 -4.24
C LEU A 142 29.03 -18.23 -2.80
N PRO A 143 28.94 -17.19 -1.94
CA PRO A 143 28.49 -17.34 -0.55
C PRO A 143 27.06 -17.91 -0.45
N LEU A 144 26.20 -17.55 -1.41
CA LEU A 144 24.82 -18.02 -1.52
C LEU A 144 24.73 -19.55 -1.61
N MET A 145 25.70 -20.23 -2.23
CA MET A 145 25.70 -21.71 -2.32
C MET A 145 25.78 -22.37 -0.95
N GLN A 146 26.63 -21.87 -0.06
CA GLN A 146 26.80 -22.43 1.28
C GLN A 146 25.55 -22.20 2.14
N GLY A 147 25.00 -20.98 2.09
CA GLY A 147 23.77 -20.67 2.83
C GLY A 147 22.57 -21.47 2.32
N MET A 148 22.46 -21.64 1.00
CA MET A 148 21.41 -22.46 0.40
C MET A 148 21.53 -23.94 0.77
N GLN A 149 22.73 -24.50 0.75
CA GLN A 149 22.96 -25.89 1.17
C GLN A 149 22.59 -26.10 2.65
N SER A 150 22.96 -25.16 3.53
CA SER A 150 22.57 -25.21 4.95
C SER A 150 21.05 -25.15 5.14
N VAL A 151 20.35 -24.30 4.39
CA VAL A 151 18.88 -24.25 4.42
C VAL A 151 18.27 -25.53 3.85
N GLN A 152 18.80 -26.10 2.76
CA GLN A 152 18.33 -27.37 2.20
C GLN A 152 18.48 -28.53 3.19
N GLU A 153 19.62 -28.64 3.86
CA GLU A 153 19.86 -29.68 4.86
C GLU A 153 18.91 -29.55 6.06
N SER A 154 18.76 -28.34 6.60
CA SER A 154 17.84 -28.08 7.72
C SER A 154 16.37 -28.28 7.35
N PHE A 155 15.95 -27.81 6.17
CA PHE A 155 14.59 -27.94 5.66
C PHE A 155 14.23 -29.40 5.39
N SER A 156 15.15 -30.21 4.86
CA SER A 156 14.92 -31.64 4.60
C SER A 156 14.66 -32.41 5.91
N GLN A 157 15.45 -32.16 6.95
CA GLN A 157 15.26 -32.79 8.27
C GLN A 157 13.95 -32.37 8.94
N ASP A 158 13.56 -31.10 8.82
CA ASP A 158 12.29 -30.60 9.35
C ASP A 158 11.09 -31.10 8.55
N GLN A 159 11.25 -31.26 7.23
CA GLN A 159 10.19 -31.71 6.33
C GLN A 159 9.79 -33.16 6.61
N GLU A 160 10.74 -34.08 6.80
CA GLU A 160 10.44 -35.48 7.14
C GLU A 160 9.62 -35.57 8.44
N LYS A 161 10.08 -34.90 9.51
CA LYS A 161 9.38 -34.88 10.81
C LYS A 161 7.99 -34.26 10.71
N ARG A 162 7.83 -33.15 9.98
CA ARG A 162 6.53 -32.50 9.78
C ARG A 162 5.60 -33.34 8.93
N GLN A 163 6.11 -34.00 7.88
CA GLN A 163 5.31 -34.91 7.06
C GLN A 163 4.78 -36.09 7.89
N GLU A 164 5.61 -36.69 8.74
CA GLU A 164 5.16 -37.75 9.67
C GLU A 164 4.08 -37.23 10.63
N SER A 165 4.28 -36.05 11.23
CA SER A 165 3.31 -35.41 12.12
C SER A 165 1.97 -35.10 11.42
N VAL A 166 2.01 -34.59 10.19
CA VAL A 166 0.82 -34.28 9.38
C VAL A 166 0.07 -35.57 9.03
N GLN A 167 0.78 -36.62 8.60
CA GLN A 167 0.19 -37.93 8.30
C GLN A 167 -0.46 -38.55 9.54
N HIS A 168 0.19 -38.47 10.70
CA HIS A 168 -0.37 -38.93 11.97
C HIS A 168 -1.64 -38.17 12.36
N THR A 169 -1.62 -36.84 12.26
CA THR A 169 -2.75 -35.98 12.61
C THR A 169 -3.95 -36.21 11.67
N ILE A 170 -3.69 -36.38 10.37
CA ILE A 170 -4.73 -36.74 9.39
C ILE A 170 -5.34 -38.09 9.73
N LYS A 171 -4.52 -39.11 10.04
CA LYS A 171 -4.99 -40.44 10.45
C LYS A 171 -5.96 -40.36 11.62
N THR A 172 -5.55 -39.73 12.72
CA THR A 172 -6.37 -39.58 13.93
C THR A 172 -7.66 -38.81 13.64
N ALA A 173 -7.59 -37.78 12.79
CA ALA A 173 -8.78 -37.01 12.42
C ALA A 173 -9.76 -37.81 11.56
N LEU A 174 -9.27 -38.67 10.65
CA LEU A 174 -10.12 -39.56 9.83
C LEU A 174 -10.79 -40.64 10.69
N GLU A 175 -10.05 -41.25 11.62
CA GLU A 175 -10.58 -42.24 12.56
C GLU A 175 -11.68 -41.63 13.46
N GLY A 176 -11.40 -40.46 14.05
CA GLY A 176 -12.37 -39.72 14.85
C GLY A 176 -13.60 -39.27 14.04
N MET A 177 -13.40 -38.85 12.79
CA MET A 177 -14.50 -38.48 11.89
C MET A 177 -15.39 -39.69 11.57
N ALA A 178 -14.81 -40.86 11.26
CA ALA A 178 -15.56 -42.09 11.00
C ALA A 178 -16.40 -42.53 12.20
N GLU A 179 -15.84 -42.46 13.42
CA GLU A 179 -16.57 -42.77 14.66
C GLU A 179 -17.73 -41.79 14.89
N LYS A 180 -17.53 -40.49 14.65
CA LYS A 180 -18.61 -39.49 14.77
C LYS A 180 -19.69 -39.67 13.71
N ILE A 181 -19.34 -40.02 12.47
CA ILE A 181 -20.32 -40.34 11.41
C ILE A 181 -21.25 -41.47 11.87
N LYS A 182 -20.70 -42.56 12.40
CA LYS A 182 -21.48 -43.69 12.92
C LYS A 182 -22.46 -43.27 14.03
N ASN A 183 -22.00 -42.43 14.96
CA ASN A 183 -22.84 -41.90 16.04
C ASN A 183 -23.94 -40.96 15.52
N LEU A 184 -23.64 -40.13 14.51
CA LEU A 184 -24.62 -39.23 13.89
C LEU A 184 -25.68 -40.03 13.12
N GLN A 185 -25.28 -41.01 12.30
CA GLN A 185 -26.18 -41.91 11.57
C GLN A 185 -27.16 -42.64 12.49
N GLY A 186 -26.72 -43.05 13.68
CA GLY A 186 -27.59 -43.67 14.69
C GLY A 186 -28.51 -42.70 15.45
N GLY A 187 -28.19 -41.39 15.42
CA GLY A 187 -29.00 -40.35 16.06
C GLY A 187 -30.19 -39.88 15.23
N PHE A 188 -30.18 -40.11 13.91
CA PHE A 188 -31.29 -39.82 13.00
C PHE A 188 -32.28 -40.98 13.00
N SER A 189 -33.22 -40.96 13.95
CA SER A 189 -34.33 -41.89 14.00
C SER A 189 -35.63 -41.12 13.79
N GLY A 190 -36.06 -40.97 12.54
CA GLY A 190 -37.31 -40.31 12.14
C GLY A 190 -38.61 -40.86 12.77
N GLU A 191 -38.50 -41.78 13.73
CA GLU A 191 -39.59 -42.33 14.54
C GLU A 191 -39.91 -41.50 15.80
N ALA A 192 -39.10 -40.51 16.18
CA ALA A 192 -39.18 -39.81 17.47
C ALA A 192 -40.14 -38.61 17.54
N TYR A 193 -41.25 -38.63 16.80
CA TYR A 193 -42.28 -37.58 16.88
C TYR A 193 -43.64 -38.15 17.21
N GLN A 194 -43.86 -38.41 18.50
CA GLN A 194 -45.17 -38.79 19.01
C GLN A 194 -45.73 -37.67 19.90
N LEU A 195 -45.97 -36.49 19.32
CA LEU A 195 -46.77 -35.48 20.01
C LEU A 195 -48.21 -35.97 20.12
N GLN A 196 -48.75 -36.05 21.34
CA GLN A 196 -50.07 -36.60 21.61
C GLN A 196 -51.19 -35.59 21.27
N PHE A 197 -51.55 -35.48 19.99
CA PHE A 197 -52.68 -34.64 19.54
C PHE A 197 -54.06 -35.29 19.83
N ILE A 198 -54.12 -36.62 19.93
CA ILE A 198 -55.39 -37.38 20.06
C ILE A 198 -56.13 -37.05 21.37
N PRO A 199 -55.50 -37.13 22.56
CA PRO A 199 -56.22 -36.86 23.82
C PRO A 199 -56.78 -35.44 23.92
N LEU A 200 -56.10 -34.46 23.32
CA LEU A 200 -56.54 -33.07 23.31
C LEU A 200 -57.72 -32.84 22.37
N LYS A 201 -57.74 -33.52 21.22
CA LYS A 201 -58.89 -33.51 20.30
C LYS A 201 -60.15 -34.04 20.99
N ASP A 202 -60.03 -35.20 21.64
CA ASP A 202 -61.15 -35.84 22.32
C ASP A 202 -61.67 -34.97 23.46
N ARG A 203 -60.77 -34.26 24.17
CA ARG A 203 -61.12 -33.30 25.21
C ARG A 203 -61.90 -32.10 24.66
N LEU A 204 -61.50 -31.53 23.53
CA LEU A 204 -62.21 -30.42 22.88
C LEU A 204 -63.61 -30.83 22.41
N GLU A 205 -63.73 -31.99 21.78
CA GLU A 205 -65.01 -32.54 21.31
C GLU A 205 -65.96 -32.86 22.49
N THR A 206 -65.42 -33.42 23.58
CA THR A 206 -66.20 -33.70 24.80
C THR A 206 -66.77 -32.42 25.40
N LEU A 207 -65.94 -31.37 25.53
CA LEU A 207 -66.36 -30.09 26.09
C LEU A 207 -67.41 -29.39 25.21
N LYS A 208 -67.30 -29.54 23.88
CA LYS A 208 -68.27 -29.04 22.91
C LYS A 208 -69.62 -29.72 23.05
N ALA A 209 -69.61 -31.04 23.21
CA ALA A 209 -70.82 -31.82 23.44
C ALA A 209 -71.48 -31.43 24.77
N GLU A 210 -70.69 -31.25 25.83
CA GLU A 210 -71.17 -30.84 27.16
C GLU A 210 -71.86 -29.47 27.14
N ILE A 211 -71.20 -28.44 26.59
CA ILE A 211 -71.76 -27.07 26.50
C ILE A 211 -73.03 -27.06 25.62
N ARG A 212 -73.03 -27.79 24.51
CA ARG A 212 -74.22 -27.90 23.63
C ARG A 212 -75.39 -28.59 24.32
N GLY A 213 -75.13 -29.65 25.07
CA GLY A 213 -76.15 -30.47 25.75
C GLY A 213 -76.76 -29.82 27.00
N ALA A 214 -76.05 -28.90 27.66
CA ALA A 214 -76.55 -28.23 28.86
C ALA A 214 -77.76 -27.33 28.57
N ASP A 215 -78.78 -27.38 29.45
CA ASP A 215 -80.01 -26.60 29.35
C ASP A 215 -79.87 -25.24 30.07
N PHE A 216 -79.78 -24.18 29.26
CA PHE A 216 -79.66 -22.79 29.73
C PHE A 216 -81.04 -22.11 29.87
N THR A 217 -82.13 -22.87 29.80
CA THR A 217 -83.49 -22.33 29.82
C THR A 217 -84.04 -22.25 31.24
N LEU A 218 -84.35 -21.05 31.72
CA LEU A 218 -84.96 -20.86 33.05
C LEU A 218 -86.40 -21.37 33.05
N PHE A 219 -87.23 -20.89 32.13
CA PHE A 219 -88.60 -21.37 31.91
C PHE A 219 -88.87 -21.44 30.42
N SER A 220 -89.58 -22.49 29.98
CA SER A 220 -90.14 -22.52 28.62
C SER A 220 -91.33 -21.54 28.52
N ALA A 221 -91.64 -21.08 27.31
CA ALA A 221 -92.74 -20.17 27.06
C ALA A 221 -94.09 -20.76 27.56
N GLU A 222 -94.35 -22.04 27.28
CA GLU A 222 -95.54 -22.76 27.73
C GLU A 222 -95.64 -22.83 29.26
N LYS A 223 -94.54 -23.17 29.94
CA LYS A 223 -94.51 -23.33 31.40
C LYS A 223 -94.59 -22.00 32.14
N THR A 224 -94.16 -20.91 31.51
CA THR A 224 -94.31 -19.55 32.04
C THR A 224 -95.78 -19.15 32.03
N ALA A 225 -96.47 -19.33 30.89
CA ALA A 225 -97.91 -19.07 30.79
C ALA A 225 -98.73 -19.94 31.74
N GLU A 226 -98.37 -21.21 31.88
CA GLU A 226 -99.02 -22.15 32.80
C GLU A 226 -98.81 -21.77 34.28
N LEU A 227 -97.60 -21.36 34.66
CA LEU A 227 -97.30 -20.91 36.03
C LEU A 227 -98.08 -19.64 36.41
N LEU A 228 -98.14 -18.66 35.50
CA LEU A 228 -98.91 -17.43 35.70
C LEU A 228 -100.41 -17.73 35.80
N LYS A 229 -100.93 -18.65 34.97
CA LYS A 229 -102.35 -19.05 34.99
C LYS A 229 -102.72 -19.85 36.24
N LYS A 230 -101.86 -20.76 36.71
CA LYS A 230 -102.11 -21.63 37.86
C LYS A 230 -102.27 -20.86 39.17
N HIS A 231 -101.50 -19.77 39.35
CA HIS A 231 -101.50 -19.02 40.60
C HIS A 231 -102.48 -17.84 40.58
N ALA A 232 -103.06 -17.48 39.43
CA ALA A 232 -104.04 -16.40 39.36
C ALA A 232 -105.39 -16.84 39.95
N PRO A 233 -105.94 -16.16 40.98
CA PRO A 233 -107.21 -16.51 41.62
C PRO A 233 -108.44 -16.08 40.80
N SER A 234 -108.53 -16.66 39.60
CA SER A 234 -109.52 -16.31 38.57
C SER A 234 -110.95 -16.74 38.90
N LYS A 235 -111.13 -17.80 39.70
CA LYS A 235 -112.46 -18.30 40.08
C LYS A 235 -113.13 -17.38 41.10
N GLN A 236 -112.41 -17.04 42.16
CA GLN A 236 -112.90 -16.15 43.21
C GLN A 236 -113.12 -14.72 42.69
N TYR A 237 -112.24 -14.21 41.83
CA TYR A 237 -112.48 -12.93 41.15
C TYR A 237 -113.82 -12.93 40.41
N LYS A 238 -114.14 -13.99 39.64
CA LYS A 238 -115.42 -14.11 38.93
C LYS A 238 -116.61 -14.18 39.90
N GLU A 239 -116.54 -14.99 40.95
CA GLU A 239 -117.62 -15.12 41.93
C GLU A 239 -117.91 -13.81 42.67
N ILE A 240 -116.86 -13.08 43.09
CA ILE A 240 -117.00 -11.74 43.70
C ILE A 240 -117.58 -10.76 42.68
N LYS A 241 -117.08 -10.77 41.44
CA LYS A 241 -117.58 -9.91 40.37
C LYS A 241 -119.08 -10.12 40.13
N ASP A 242 -119.48 -11.38 39.98
CA ASP A 242 -120.88 -11.76 39.72
C ASP A 242 -121.78 -11.35 40.88
N LYS A 243 -121.28 -11.45 42.12
CA LYS A 243 -122.05 -11.06 43.31
C LYS A 243 -122.18 -9.53 43.46
N ILE A 244 -121.09 -8.77 43.25
CA ILE A 244 -121.16 -7.30 43.19
C ILE A 244 -122.12 -6.86 42.08
N HIS A 245 -122.03 -7.50 40.91
CA HIS A 245 -122.87 -7.18 39.76
C HIS A 245 -124.34 -7.52 40.00
N LYS A 246 -124.62 -8.65 40.66
CA LYS A 246 -125.98 -9.03 41.07
C LYS A 246 -126.56 -8.01 42.06
N SER A 247 -125.83 -7.64 43.10
CA SER A 247 -126.30 -6.66 44.09
C SER A 247 -126.45 -5.25 43.48
N LEU A 248 -125.58 -4.87 42.53
CA LEU A 248 -125.71 -3.63 41.75
C LEU A 248 -127.02 -3.63 40.96
N LYS A 249 -127.32 -4.74 40.27
CA LYS A 249 -128.58 -4.90 39.52
C LYS A 249 -129.82 -4.92 40.43
N GLU A 250 -129.74 -5.54 41.61
CA GLU A 250 -130.82 -5.53 42.61
C GLU A 250 -131.02 -4.15 43.25
N ALA A 251 -129.97 -3.32 43.35
CA ALA A 251 -130.08 -1.91 43.76
C ALA A 251 -130.73 -1.05 42.67
N GLU A 252 -130.35 -1.25 41.40
CA GLU A 252 -131.01 -0.63 40.24
C GLU A 252 -132.51 -1.00 40.17
N GLU A 253 -132.88 -2.27 40.40
CA GLU A 253 -134.26 -2.77 40.34
C GLU A 253 -135.14 -2.35 41.54
N ARG A 254 -134.57 -2.06 42.72
CA ARG A 254 -135.33 -1.63 43.91
C ARG A 254 -135.96 -0.25 43.81
N GLY A 255 -135.63 0.53 42.77
CA GLY A 255 -136.16 1.88 42.67
C GLY A 255 -135.71 2.78 43.82
N ASP A 256 -134.61 2.43 44.50
CA ASP A 256 -133.74 3.41 45.18
C ASP A 256 -132.96 4.26 44.14
N GLY A 257 -133.23 4.00 42.86
CA GLY A 257 -133.27 5.03 41.83
C GLY A 257 -134.52 5.90 41.96
N TRP A 258 -134.54 6.81 42.93
CA TRP A 258 -135.32 8.05 42.82
C TRP A 258 -134.65 8.88 41.71
N LEU A 259 -135.23 8.92 40.51
CA LEU A 259 -135.00 10.04 39.59
C LEU A 259 -136.15 11.06 39.70
N ASP A 260 -135.76 12.29 40.08
CA ASP A 260 -136.43 13.60 39.98
C ASP A 260 -137.65 13.99 40.86
N LYS A 261 -137.42 14.95 41.77
CA LYS A 261 -138.40 16.01 42.15
C LYS A 261 -137.78 17.22 42.89
N LEU A 262 -137.49 18.24 42.08
CA LEU A 262 -137.71 19.69 42.23
C LEU A 262 -137.82 20.39 43.61
N VAL A 263 -137.17 21.56 43.61
CA VAL A 263 -137.21 22.73 44.51
C VAL A 263 -138.62 23.17 44.95
N ASP A 264 -138.67 23.73 46.17
CA ASP A 264 -139.60 24.73 46.75
C ASP A 264 -140.73 24.32 47.74
N VAL A 265 -140.40 24.51 49.02
CA VAL A 265 -141.13 25.17 50.14
C VAL A 265 -142.67 25.04 50.26
N GLY A 266 -143.13 24.49 51.40
CA GLY A 266 -144.52 24.74 51.83
C GLY A 266 -145.10 23.96 53.03
N LYS A 267 -144.53 24.13 54.23
CA LYS A 267 -145.14 24.03 55.59
C LYS A 267 -146.26 22.98 55.91
N LYS A 268 -145.91 22.16 56.93
CA LYS A 268 -146.73 21.56 58.03
C LYS A 268 -147.47 20.21 57.79
N ALA A 269 -146.76 19.12 58.10
CA ALA A 269 -147.19 17.97 58.93
C ALA A 269 -146.00 16.97 58.98
N LYS A 270 -145.08 17.04 59.95
CA LYS A 270 -145.06 16.43 61.30
C LYS A 270 -145.08 14.88 61.34
N GLN A 271 -143.88 14.34 61.61
CA GLN A 271 -143.53 13.19 62.48
C GLN A 271 -143.59 11.74 61.95
N LEU A 272 -142.51 11.00 62.31
CA LEU A 272 -142.14 9.57 62.11
C LEU A 272 -141.56 9.26 60.71
N PHE A 273 -140.29 8.87 60.48
CA PHE A 273 -139.40 7.90 61.15
C PHE A 273 -137.90 8.28 60.99
N LEU A 274 -137.09 7.96 62.02
CA LEU A 274 -135.62 8.02 62.06
C LEU A 274 -135.02 6.64 61.71
N GLY A 275 -133.94 6.60 60.90
CA GLY A 275 -132.94 5.49 60.89
C GLY A 275 -132.47 4.94 59.52
N GLY A 276 -131.66 5.67 58.74
CA GLY A 276 -131.13 5.17 57.44
C GLY A 276 -129.77 5.69 56.90
N ASP A 277 -129.22 6.81 57.41
CA ASP A 277 -128.01 7.45 56.84
C ASP A 277 -126.67 6.77 57.18
N ASP A 278 -126.54 6.12 58.34
CA ASP A 278 -125.25 5.60 58.86
C ASP A 278 -124.63 4.48 57.99
N ILE A 279 -125.48 3.67 57.31
CA ILE A 279 -125.04 2.51 56.52
C ILE A 279 -124.30 2.92 55.24
N GLN A 280 -124.71 4.03 54.60
CA GLN A 280 -124.14 4.44 53.31
C GLN A 280 -122.80 5.17 53.47
N GLU A 281 -122.57 5.84 54.60
CA GLU A 281 -121.29 6.49 54.90
C GLU A 281 -120.20 5.44 55.21
N GLU A 282 -120.55 4.39 55.96
CA GLU A 282 -119.65 3.25 56.22
C GLU A 282 -119.31 2.46 54.93
N ALA A 283 -120.27 2.31 54.01
CA ALA A 283 -120.04 1.69 52.70
C ALA A 283 -118.98 2.43 51.87
N LYS A 284 -119.07 3.76 51.80
CA LYS A 284 -118.12 4.61 51.08
C LYS A 284 -116.71 4.50 51.66
N GLU A 285 -116.57 4.52 52.99
CA GLU A 285 -115.28 4.42 53.65
C GLU A 285 -114.61 3.05 53.39
N GLN A 286 -115.39 1.97 53.30
CA GLN A 286 -114.86 0.65 52.95
C GLN A 286 -114.36 0.58 51.51
N VAL A 287 -115.03 1.23 50.55
CA VAL A 287 -114.55 1.32 49.16
C VAL A 287 -113.28 2.17 49.06
N ASP A 288 -113.20 3.29 49.78
CA ASP A 288 -112.00 4.13 49.79
C ASP A 288 -110.78 3.41 50.39
N ARG A 289 -110.97 2.57 51.41
CA ARG A 289 -109.91 1.70 51.94
C ARG A 289 -109.42 0.67 50.93
N LEU A 290 -110.27 0.24 49.99
CA LEU A 290 -109.90 -0.73 48.95
C LEU A 290 -109.06 -0.12 47.83
N LYS A 291 -109.20 1.18 47.53
CA LYS A 291 -108.48 1.83 46.42
C LYS A 291 -106.95 1.66 46.48
N ASN A 292 -106.39 1.45 47.67
CA ASN A 292 -104.96 1.22 47.90
C ASN A 292 -104.65 -0.14 48.56
N ALA A 293 -105.60 -1.09 48.56
CA ALA A 293 -105.45 -2.33 49.32
C ALA A 293 -104.54 -3.37 48.65
N TYR A 294 -104.36 -3.31 47.33
CA TYR A 294 -103.42 -4.17 46.59
C TYR A 294 -102.12 -3.41 46.32
N VAL A 295 -101.03 -3.84 46.95
CA VAL A 295 -99.68 -3.28 46.73
C VAL A 295 -98.69 -4.43 46.56
N PHE A 296 -98.24 -4.66 45.33
CA PHE A 296 -97.15 -5.59 45.02
C PHE A 296 -95.89 -4.79 44.66
N ARG A 297 -94.75 -5.15 45.27
CA ARG A 297 -93.44 -4.59 44.92
C ARG A 297 -92.55 -5.68 44.34
N ALA A 298 -92.33 -5.65 43.03
CA ALA A 298 -91.46 -6.59 42.37
C ALA A 298 -89.98 -6.38 42.71
N ASN A 299 -89.22 -7.47 42.87
CA ASN A 299 -87.76 -7.44 42.95
C ASN A 299 -87.14 -8.14 41.72
N PHE A 300 -86.78 -7.35 40.71
CA PHE A 300 -86.23 -7.82 39.43
C PHE A 300 -84.70 -7.70 39.38
N ALA A 301 -83.98 -8.46 40.19
CA ALA A 301 -82.52 -8.58 40.03
C ALA A 301 -82.18 -9.23 38.67
N PRO A 302 -81.17 -8.74 37.92
CA PRO A 302 -80.73 -9.36 36.67
C PRO A 302 -80.02 -10.71 36.91
N LEU A 303 -80.02 -11.60 35.91
CA LEU A 303 -79.31 -12.87 35.98
C LEU A 303 -77.78 -12.63 35.91
N ASN A 304 -77.08 -12.91 37.02
CA ASN A 304 -75.62 -12.82 37.10
C ASN A 304 -74.97 -14.20 36.94
N LEU A 305 -74.47 -14.51 35.74
CA LEU A 305 -73.76 -15.76 35.45
C LEU A 305 -72.27 -15.69 35.85
N PRO A 306 -71.60 -16.85 36.04
CA PRO A 306 -70.15 -16.93 36.26
C PRO A 306 -69.30 -16.30 35.13
N THR A 307 -67.98 -16.31 35.28
CA THR A 307 -67.04 -15.78 34.29
C THR A 307 -67.18 -16.45 32.92
N LYS A 308 -67.23 -15.65 31.86
CA LYS A 308 -67.33 -16.15 30.46
C LYS A 308 -66.07 -16.87 29.96
N ASP A 309 -64.98 -16.86 30.73
CA ASP A 309 -63.72 -17.52 30.35
C ASP A 309 -63.89 -19.05 30.34
N LEU A 310 -63.63 -19.67 29.18
CA LEU A 310 -63.73 -21.11 28.97
C LEU A 310 -62.90 -21.91 29.98
N LYS A 311 -61.74 -21.41 30.42
CA LYS A 311 -60.88 -22.08 31.41
C LYS A 311 -61.57 -22.30 32.76
N SER A 312 -62.51 -21.40 33.09
CA SER A 312 -63.27 -21.40 34.34
C SER A 312 -64.65 -22.08 34.22
N TYR A 313 -64.94 -22.67 33.05
CA TYR A 313 -66.21 -23.31 32.77
C TYR A 313 -66.52 -24.43 33.77
N SER A 314 -67.72 -24.39 34.35
CA SER A 314 -68.26 -25.42 35.23
C SER A 314 -69.76 -25.52 35.04
N THR A 315 -70.21 -26.65 34.49
CA THR A 315 -71.64 -26.95 34.26
C THR A 315 -72.44 -26.83 35.55
N GLU A 316 -71.94 -27.42 36.65
CA GLU A 316 -72.59 -27.39 37.97
C GLU A 316 -72.81 -25.96 38.49
N ARG A 317 -71.81 -25.09 38.39
CA ARG A 317 -71.90 -23.71 38.89
C ARG A 317 -72.92 -22.88 38.10
N ILE A 318 -72.97 -23.10 36.78
CA ILE A 318 -73.92 -22.42 35.89
C ILE A 318 -75.34 -22.91 36.16
N GLU A 319 -75.56 -24.23 36.24
CA GLU A 319 -76.87 -24.83 36.53
C GLU A 319 -77.40 -24.39 37.90
N ASN A 320 -76.56 -24.37 38.94
CA ASN A 320 -76.94 -23.90 40.27
C ASN A 320 -77.35 -22.41 40.26
N THR A 321 -76.66 -21.58 39.48
CA THR A 321 -76.99 -20.16 39.33
C THR A 321 -78.35 -19.98 38.65
N LEU A 322 -78.59 -20.70 37.55
CA LEU A 322 -79.88 -20.70 36.85
C LEU A 322 -81.02 -21.24 37.74
N LYS A 323 -80.78 -22.32 38.48
CA LYS A 323 -81.77 -22.91 39.41
C LYS A 323 -82.14 -21.95 40.54
N THR A 324 -81.16 -21.24 41.09
CA THR A 324 -81.38 -20.23 42.13
C THR A 324 -82.21 -19.07 41.60
N HIS A 325 -81.85 -18.53 40.42
CA HIS A 325 -82.60 -17.45 39.78
C HIS A 325 -84.03 -17.86 39.44
N LYS A 326 -84.22 -19.08 38.93
CA LYS A 326 -85.53 -19.69 38.65
C LYS A 326 -86.40 -19.77 39.91
N ARG A 327 -85.82 -20.09 41.08
CA ARG A 327 -86.54 -20.12 42.36
C ARG A 327 -87.00 -18.72 42.77
N THR A 328 -86.13 -17.71 42.65
CA THR A 328 -86.48 -16.32 42.94
C THR A 328 -87.63 -15.85 42.07
N LEU A 329 -87.58 -16.13 40.75
CA LEU A 329 -88.65 -15.78 39.81
C LEU A 329 -89.98 -16.45 40.16
N LYS A 330 -89.97 -17.75 40.55
CA LYS A 330 -91.19 -18.42 41.04
C LYS A 330 -91.77 -17.75 42.29
N GLN A 331 -90.93 -17.38 43.25
CA GLN A 331 -91.39 -16.70 44.46
C GLN A 331 -92.02 -15.34 44.16
N GLN A 332 -91.49 -14.59 43.19
CA GLN A 332 -92.09 -13.32 42.75
C GLN A 332 -93.48 -13.53 42.13
N ILE A 333 -93.66 -14.57 41.31
CA ILE A 333 -94.98 -14.94 40.75
C ILE A 333 -95.94 -15.30 41.88
N THR A 334 -95.53 -16.15 42.82
CA THR A 334 -96.38 -16.58 43.94
C THR A 334 -96.81 -15.40 44.81
N ARG A 335 -95.87 -14.50 45.18
CA ARG A 335 -96.19 -13.30 45.99
C ARG A 335 -97.15 -12.36 45.27
N CYS A 336 -96.92 -12.09 43.99
CA CYS A 336 -97.83 -11.25 43.19
C CYS A 336 -99.27 -11.79 43.23
N CYS A 337 -99.41 -13.12 43.12
CA CYS A 337 -100.71 -13.78 43.22
C CYS A 337 -101.30 -13.82 44.64
N GLU A 338 -100.48 -14.04 45.67
CA GLU A 338 -100.91 -14.06 47.09
C GLU A 338 -101.34 -12.67 47.58
N ASP A 339 -100.59 -11.61 47.24
CA ASP A 339 -100.96 -10.23 47.56
C ASP A 339 -102.28 -9.85 46.89
N TYR A 340 -102.49 -10.34 45.66
CA TYR A 340 -103.75 -10.14 44.94
C TYR A 340 -104.89 -10.98 45.53
N GLN A 341 -104.61 -12.20 45.99
CA GLN A 341 -105.54 -13.04 46.73
C GLN A 341 -106.01 -12.35 48.02
N GLU A 342 -105.11 -11.73 48.78
CA GLU A 342 -105.47 -10.99 49.99
C GLU A 342 -106.39 -9.80 49.68
N PHE A 343 -106.16 -9.12 48.55
CA PHE A 343 -107.07 -8.09 48.03
C PHE A 343 -108.45 -8.67 47.71
N LEU A 344 -108.53 -9.81 47.03
CA LEU A 344 -109.80 -10.50 46.77
C LEU A 344 -110.53 -10.87 48.06
N ASP A 345 -109.82 -11.40 49.06
CA ASP A 345 -110.40 -11.77 50.37
C ASP A 345 -110.93 -10.55 51.15
N LYS A 346 -110.28 -9.38 51.01
CA LYS A 346 -110.80 -8.11 51.57
C LYS A 346 -112.10 -7.71 50.88
N VAL A 347 -112.16 -7.76 49.56
CA VAL A 347 -113.37 -7.44 48.78
C VAL A 347 -114.47 -8.46 49.09
N GLU A 348 -114.17 -9.75 49.17
CA GLU A 348 -115.14 -10.80 49.46
C GLU A 348 -115.79 -10.63 50.85
N ARG A 349 -115.00 -10.21 51.85
CA ARG A 349 -115.53 -9.90 53.19
C ARG A 349 -116.58 -8.80 53.13
N ILE A 350 -116.34 -7.75 52.33
CA ILE A 350 -117.30 -6.65 52.13
C ILE A 350 -118.58 -7.19 51.50
N VAL A 351 -118.45 -7.94 50.41
CA VAL A 351 -119.57 -8.52 49.65
C VAL A 351 -120.36 -9.58 50.45
N LYS A 352 -119.81 -10.09 51.56
CA LYS A 352 -120.48 -11.05 52.47
C LYS A 352 -121.10 -10.42 53.72
N GLN A 353 -120.93 -9.11 53.93
CA GLN A 353 -121.57 -8.43 55.05
C GLN A 353 -123.08 -8.49 54.95
N LYS A 354 -123.78 -8.61 56.09
CA LYS A 354 -125.25 -8.71 56.13
C LYS A 354 -125.94 -7.48 55.52
N ASP A 355 -125.31 -6.31 55.65
CA ASP A 355 -125.86 -5.05 55.15
C ASP A 355 -125.37 -4.71 53.72
N PHE A 356 -124.55 -5.56 53.10
CA PHE A 356 -124.06 -5.34 51.73
C PHE A 356 -125.20 -5.24 50.71
N ASP A 357 -126.21 -6.10 50.85
CA ASP A 357 -127.40 -6.07 49.99
C ASP A 357 -128.22 -4.78 50.19
N LYS A 358 -127.92 -3.92 51.18
CA LYS A 358 -128.58 -2.61 51.39
C LYS A 358 -127.76 -1.41 50.89
N TRP A 359 -126.60 -1.63 50.28
CA TRP A 359 -125.80 -0.54 49.71
C TRP A 359 -126.49 0.11 48.51
N ASN A 360 -126.27 1.41 48.33
CA ASN A 360 -126.78 2.16 47.18
C ASN A 360 -125.95 1.93 45.90
N GLU A 361 -126.49 2.38 44.76
CA GLU A 361 -125.88 2.21 43.44
C GLU A 361 -124.47 2.84 43.33
N ASP A 362 -124.27 4.06 43.86
CA ASP A 362 -123.00 4.78 43.79
C ASP A 362 -121.86 4.04 44.49
N ASN A 363 -122.10 3.51 45.70
CA ASN A 363 -121.09 2.77 46.46
C ASN A 363 -120.78 1.41 45.81
N LEU A 364 -121.78 0.73 45.25
CA LEU A 364 -121.60 -0.53 44.52
C LEU A 364 -120.82 -0.32 43.21
N ASN A 365 -121.09 0.77 42.49
CA ASN A 365 -120.34 1.15 41.28
C ASN A 365 -118.88 1.53 41.61
N ALA A 366 -118.65 2.29 42.68
CA ALA A 366 -117.30 2.63 43.13
C ALA A 366 -116.49 1.38 43.54
N LEU A 367 -117.14 0.40 44.17
CA LEU A 367 -116.54 -0.90 44.51
C LEU A 367 -116.19 -1.70 43.25
N PHE A 368 -117.14 -1.81 42.30
CA PHE A 368 -116.95 -2.55 41.05
C PHE A 368 -115.79 -1.98 40.23
N ASN A 369 -115.72 -0.65 40.08
CA ASN A 369 -114.63 0.02 39.36
C ASN A 369 -113.28 -0.22 40.05
N THR A 370 -113.19 -0.01 41.36
CA THR A 370 -111.95 -0.25 42.13
C THR A 370 -111.48 -1.72 42.01
N PHE A 371 -112.42 -2.66 42.08
CA PHE A 371 -112.15 -4.09 41.97
C PHE A 371 -111.65 -4.51 40.58
N THR A 372 -112.31 -4.03 39.52
CA THR A 372 -111.99 -4.36 38.13
C THR A 372 -110.69 -3.70 37.66
N THR A 373 -110.46 -2.42 37.97
CA THR A 373 -109.20 -1.72 37.68
C THR A 373 -108.00 -2.38 38.36
N THR A 374 -108.15 -2.79 39.62
CA THR A 374 -107.07 -3.48 40.36
C THR A 374 -106.69 -4.81 39.70
N HIS A 375 -107.66 -5.54 39.14
CA HIS A 375 -107.42 -6.80 38.42
C HIS A 375 -106.79 -6.58 37.05
N ASP A 376 -107.44 -5.76 36.21
CA ASP A 376 -107.15 -5.68 34.78
C ASP A 376 -105.92 -4.83 34.48
N ASP A 377 -105.71 -3.73 35.21
CA ASP A 377 -104.59 -2.82 34.95
C ASP A 377 -103.39 -3.12 35.85
N THR A 378 -103.61 -3.31 37.16
CA THR A 378 -102.49 -3.40 38.13
C THR A 378 -101.93 -4.82 38.24
N PHE A 379 -102.75 -5.81 38.59
CA PHE A 379 -102.30 -7.19 38.76
C PHE A 379 -101.80 -7.82 37.45
N LYS A 380 -102.56 -7.70 36.35
CA LYS A 380 -102.11 -8.18 35.03
C LYS A 380 -100.88 -7.43 34.53
N GLY A 381 -100.76 -6.13 34.80
CA GLY A 381 -99.56 -5.34 34.48
C GLY A 381 -98.30 -5.92 35.14
N HIS A 382 -98.36 -6.21 36.44
CA HIS A 382 -97.23 -6.84 37.15
C HIS A 382 -96.88 -8.25 36.62
N LEU A 383 -97.87 -9.05 36.21
CA LEU A 383 -97.60 -10.36 35.59
C LEU A 383 -96.88 -10.24 34.23
N GLN A 384 -97.20 -9.20 33.45
CA GLN A 384 -96.51 -8.92 32.18
C GLN A 384 -95.05 -8.48 32.40
N GLU A 385 -94.77 -7.67 33.41
CA GLU A 385 -93.40 -7.29 33.78
C GLU A 385 -92.55 -8.50 34.19
N ILE A 386 -93.13 -9.40 35.01
CA ILE A 386 -92.46 -10.65 35.39
C ILE A 386 -92.15 -11.51 34.16
N ALA A 387 -93.09 -11.63 33.21
CA ALA A 387 -92.88 -12.38 31.98
C ALA A 387 -91.75 -11.79 31.11
N LYS A 388 -91.68 -10.46 31.00
CA LYS A 388 -90.59 -9.76 30.29
C LYS A 388 -89.23 -10.00 30.95
N HIS A 389 -89.17 -10.01 32.28
CA HIS A 389 -87.92 -10.29 33.01
C HIS A 389 -87.44 -11.74 32.84
N ILE A 390 -88.36 -12.70 32.76
CA ILE A 390 -88.07 -14.11 32.42
C ILE A 390 -87.49 -14.21 31.00
N GLN A 391 -88.09 -13.51 30.03
CA GLN A 391 -87.60 -13.50 28.64
C GLN A 391 -86.18 -12.92 28.55
N ASN A 392 -85.91 -11.79 29.21
CA ASN A 392 -84.58 -11.18 29.25
C ASN A 392 -83.54 -12.11 29.89
N SER A 393 -83.89 -12.73 31.03
CA SER A 393 -82.98 -13.66 31.72
C SER A 393 -82.66 -14.91 30.87
N ASN A 394 -83.64 -15.43 30.11
CA ASN A 394 -83.42 -16.50 29.14
C ASN A 394 -82.47 -16.07 28.01
N ALA A 395 -82.64 -14.86 27.45
CA ALA A 395 -81.76 -14.33 26.41
C ALA A 395 -80.31 -14.17 26.91
N THR A 396 -80.12 -13.68 28.14
CA THR A 396 -78.78 -13.58 28.77
C THR A 396 -78.11 -14.95 28.89
N ALA A 397 -78.85 -15.99 29.31
CA ALA A 397 -78.30 -17.35 29.43
C ALA A 397 -77.93 -17.96 28.07
N GLN A 398 -78.72 -17.73 27.02
CA GLN A 398 -78.43 -18.22 25.67
C GLN A 398 -77.23 -17.49 25.03
N ASN A 399 -77.12 -16.18 25.20
CA ASN A 399 -75.95 -15.43 24.73
C ASN A 399 -74.67 -15.90 25.42
N TYR A 400 -74.73 -16.17 26.73
CA TYR A 400 -73.61 -16.73 27.48
C TYR A 400 -73.16 -18.10 26.93
N LYS A 401 -74.10 -18.99 26.59
CA LYS A 401 -73.81 -20.27 25.94
C LYS A 401 -73.14 -20.10 24.57
N LYS A 402 -73.60 -19.11 23.79
CA LYS A 402 -73.00 -18.77 22.49
C LYS A 402 -71.55 -18.31 22.63
N ASP A 403 -71.26 -17.41 23.59
CA ASP A 403 -69.91 -16.89 23.84
C ASP A 403 -68.91 -18.01 24.21
N LEU A 404 -69.35 -19.01 25.00
CA LEU A 404 -68.52 -20.17 25.35
C LEU A 404 -68.23 -21.07 24.14
N LEU A 405 -69.22 -21.28 23.26
CA LEU A 405 -69.05 -22.06 22.04
C LEU A 405 -68.12 -21.36 21.02
N GLU A 406 -68.15 -20.03 20.97
CA GLU A 406 -67.24 -19.24 20.13
C GLU A 406 -65.79 -19.35 20.60
N GLN A 407 -65.54 -19.18 21.91
CA GLN A 407 -64.21 -19.39 22.50
C GLN A 407 -63.69 -20.81 22.26
N LEU A 408 -64.55 -21.82 22.39
CA LEU A 408 -64.18 -23.20 22.09
C LEU A 408 -63.84 -23.40 20.62
N GLY A 409 -64.58 -22.75 19.71
CA GLY A 409 -64.26 -22.73 18.27
C GLY A 409 -62.88 -22.13 17.98
N THR A 410 -62.48 -21.07 18.69
CA THR A 410 -61.11 -20.53 18.61
C THR A 410 -60.07 -21.55 19.06
N LYS A 411 -60.33 -22.32 20.13
CA LYS A 411 -59.42 -23.38 20.59
C LYS A 411 -59.32 -24.57 19.63
N GLU A 412 -60.40 -24.92 18.94
CA GLU A 412 -60.37 -25.91 17.85
C GLU A 412 -59.52 -25.43 16.66
N GLN A 413 -59.58 -24.13 16.33
CA GLN A 413 -58.74 -23.54 15.28
C GLN A 413 -57.26 -23.52 15.68
N GLU A 414 -56.93 -23.15 16.93
CA GLU A 414 -55.58 -23.23 17.49
C GLU A 414 -55.03 -24.67 17.40
N TYR A 415 -55.82 -25.67 17.83
CA TYR A 415 -55.47 -27.10 17.69
C TYR A 415 -55.16 -27.48 16.23
N THR A 416 -56.03 -27.09 15.30
CA THR A 416 -55.89 -27.41 13.87
C THR A 416 -54.65 -26.77 13.25
N HIS A 417 -54.32 -25.56 13.68
CA HIS A 417 -53.10 -24.85 13.26
C HIS A 417 -51.84 -25.56 13.78
N LEU A 418 -51.79 -25.89 15.07
CA LEU A 418 -50.66 -26.62 15.67
C LEU A 418 -50.45 -27.99 15.01
N LYS A 419 -51.54 -28.71 14.69
CA LYS A 419 -51.46 -29.98 13.96
C LYS A 419 -50.89 -29.82 12.55
N ARG A 420 -51.29 -28.79 11.81
CA ARG A 420 -50.72 -28.53 10.47
C ARG A 420 -49.24 -28.18 10.53
N ARG A 421 -48.84 -27.35 11.50
CA ARG A 421 -47.43 -26.99 11.73
C ARG A 421 -46.58 -28.22 12.08
N PHE A 422 -47.14 -29.16 12.87
CA PHE A 422 -46.50 -30.44 13.16
C PHE A 422 -46.23 -31.27 11.90
N GLU A 423 -47.23 -31.49 11.05
CA GLU A 423 -47.09 -32.32 9.85
C GLU A 423 -46.08 -31.73 8.86
N SER A 424 -46.04 -30.40 8.72
CA SER A 424 -45.02 -29.72 7.90
C SER A 424 -43.61 -29.97 8.45
N LEU A 425 -43.40 -29.69 9.74
CA LEU A 425 -42.11 -29.88 10.41
C LEU A 425 -41.62 -31.33 10.32
N LYS A 426 -42.54 -32.29 10.46
CA LYS A 426 -42.25 -33.72 10.31
C LYS A 426 -41.77 -34.07 8.90
N GLY A 427 -42.44 -33.55 7.87
CA GLY A 427 -42.02 -33.75 6.47
C GLY A 427 -40.64 -33.18 6.19
N ASP A 428 -40.39 -31.94 6.64
CA ASP A 428 -39.11 -31.24 6.43
C ASP A 428 -37.95 -31.97 7.12
N VAL A 429 -38.17 -32.49 8.32
CA VAL A 429 -37.12 -33.22 9.05
C VAL A 429 -36.84 -34.59 8.42
N LEU A 430 -37.87 -35.34 8.02
CA LEU A 430 -37.67 -36.63 7.35
C LEU A 430 -36.89 -36.48 6.04
N SER A 431 -37.15 -35.42 5.26
CA SER A 431 -36.36 -35.11 4.06
C SER A 431 -34.90 -34.81 4.42
N LEU A 432 -34.66 -33.93 5.39
CA LEU A 432 -33.33 -33.52 5.81
C LEU A 432 -32.51 -34.70 6.38
N GLU A 433 -33.14 -35.60 7.14
CA GLU A 433 -32.50 -36.82 7.64
C GLU A 433 -32.07 -37.75 6.51
N GLY A 434 -32.88 -37.87 5.46
CA GLY A 434 -32.53 -38.62 4.25
C GLY A 434 -31.27 -38.06 3.56
N ASP A 435 -31.23 -36.76 3.36
CA ASP A 435 -30.11 -36.06 2.71
C ASP A 435 -28.82 -36.13 3.55
N LEU A 436 -28.96 -35.92 4.87
CA LEU A 436 -27.86 -36.04 5.83
C LEU A 436 -27.29 -37.45 5.86
N LYS A 437 -28.15 -38.47 5.93
CA LYS A 437 -27.73 -39.88 5.94
C LYS A 437 -27.00 -40.24 4.66
N HIS A 438 -27.56 -39.88 3.50
CA HIS A 438 -26.92 -40.13 2.21
C HIS A 438 -25.53 -39.45 2.10
N THR A 439 -25.42 -38.21 2.57
CA THR A 439 -24.15 -37.46 2.53
C THR A 439 -23.11 -38.07 3.48
N LEU A 440 -23.52 -38.47 4.68
CA LEU A 440 -22.67 -39.13 5.67
C LEU A 440 -22.20 -40.51 5.19
N ASP A 441 -23.08 -41.32 4.58
CA ASP A 441 -22.73 -42.62 4.00
C ASP A 441 -21.71 -42.48 2.86
N ARG A 442 -21.86 -41.43 2.04
CA ARG A 442 -20.89 -41.11 0.99
C ARG A 442 -19.54 -40.70 1.56
N LEU A 443 -19.51 -39.90 2.63
CA LEU A 443 -18.27 -39.53 3.30
C LEU A 443 -17.59 -40.72 3.96
N GLN A 444 -18.36 -41.58 4.63
CA GLN A 444 -17.83 -42.78 5.26
C GLN A 444 -17.13 -43.69 4.24
N ARG A 445 -17.77 -43.96 3.09
CA ARG A 445 -17.15 -44.71 2.00
C ARG A 445 -15.85 -44.08 1.51
N LYS A 446 -15.81 -42.74 1.36
CA LYS A 446 -14.59 -42.04 0.94
C LYS A 446 -13.47 -42.18 1.98
N ILE A 447 -13.78 -42.10 3.28
CA ILE A 447 -12.82 -42.30 4.37
C ILE A 447 -12.27 -43.74 4.32
N GLU A 448 -13.13 -44.74 4.12
CA GLU A 448 -12.74 -46.16 4.02
C GLU A 448 -11.85 -46.46 2.81
N THR A 449 -11.99 -45.70 1.71
CA THR A 449 -11.14 -45.86 0.51
C THR A 449 -9.78 -45.18 0.58
N LEU A 450 -9.53 -44.33 1.58
CA LEU A 450 -8.27 -43.61 1.72
C LEU A 450 -7.24 -44.44 2.47
N SER A 451 -6.13 -44.75 1.82
CA SER A 451 -4.99 -45.44 2.42
C SER A 451 -3.80 -44.50 2.66
N PRO A 452 -2.99 -44.73 3.71
CA PRO A 452 -1.71 -44.05 3.88
C PRO A 452 -0.73 -44.36 2.73
N PRO A 453 0.11 -43.40 2.30
CA PRO A 453 0.16 -42.01 2.74
C PRO A 453 -1.04 -41.22 2.18
N TYR A 454 -1.77 -40.52 3.05
CA TYR A 454 -2.97 -39.79 2.69
C TYR A 454 -2.59 -38.61 1.83
N MET A 455 -2.92 -38.54 0.53
CA MET A 455 -2.53 -37.42 -0.34
C MET A 455 -3.41 -36.15 -0.14
N LEU A 456 -2.86 -34.96 -0.44
CA LEU A 456 -3.58 -33.67 -0.33
C LEU A 456 -4.89 -33.68 -1.14
N SER A 457 -4.85 -34.19 -2.37
CA SER A 457 -6.02 -34.35 -3.23
C SER A 457 -7.09 -35.25 -2.60
N GLY A 458 -6.66 -36.32 -1.92
CA GLY A 458 -7.54 -37.21 -1.17
C GLY A 458 -8.25 -36.50 -0.01
N VAL A 459 -7.51 -35.73 0.80
CA VAL A 459 -8.06 -34.96 1.93
C VAL A 459 -8.98 -33.84 1.47
N GLN A 460 -8.62 -33.10 0.42
CA GLN A 460 -9.47 -32.04 -0.16
C GLN A 460 -10.79 -32.61 -0.69
N ASN A 461 -10.75 -33.76 -1.36
CA ASN A 461 -11.95 -34.45 -1.87
C ASN A 461 -12.93 -34.89 -0.76
N LEU A 462 -12.46 -35.09 0.47
CA LEU A 462 -13.31 -35.32 1.64
C LEU A 462 -13.97 -34.02 2.12
N LEU A 463 -13.21 -32.92 2.15
CA LEU A 463 -13.67 -31.64 2.68
C LEU A 463 -14.70 -30.93 1.79
N LEU A 464 -14.88 -31.35 0.53
CA LEU A 464 -15.87 -30.78 -0.39
C LEU A 464 -17.31 -30.79 0.16
N SER A 465 -17.68 -31.76 1.00
CA SER A 465 -19.04 -31.85 1.55
C SER A 465 -19.22 -31.13 2.89
N LYS A 466 -18.15 -30.55 3.45
CA LYS A 466 -18.13 -29.93 4.79
C LYS A 466 -19.11 -28.76 4.90
N ALA A 467 -19.10 -27.85 3.92
CA ALA A 467 -19.96 -26.67 3.93
C ALA A 467 -21.46 -27.03 3.86
N THR A 468 -21.80 -28.01 3.01
CA THR A 468 -23.16 -28.55 2.91
C THR A 468 -23.61 -29.18 4.23
N LEU A 469 -22.79 -30.06 4.81
CA LEU A 469 -23.10 -30.69 6.10
C LEU A 469 -23.26 -29.68 7.24
N GLN A 470 -22.42 -28.64 7.29
CA GLN A 470 -22.55 -27.60 8.30
C GLN A 470 -23.88 -26.84 8.19
N LYS A 471 -24.34 -26.56 6.96
CA LYS A 471 -25.65 -25.96 6.70
C LYS A 471 -26.78 -26.89 7.14
N ASP A 472 -26.71 -28.16 6.76
CA ASP A 472 -27.75 -29.15 7.06
C ASP A 472 -27.85 -29.42 8.58
N PHE A 473 -26.72 -29.46 9.29
CA PHE A 473 -26.70 -29.54 10.75
C PHE A 473 -27.33 -28.32 11.43
N ALA A 474 -27.05 -27.10 10.96
CA ALA A 474 -27.67 -25.88 11.50
C ALA A 474 -29.19 -25.83 11.24
N LEU A 475 -29.62 -26.35 10.09
CA LEU A 475 -31.04 -26.49 9.77
C LEU A 475 -31.72 -27.49 10.71
N TYR A 476 -31.07 -28.62 10.99
CA TYR A 476 -31.58 -29.61 11.94
C TYR A 476 -31.72 -29.04 13.37
N GLU A 477 -30.75 -28.23 13.82
CA GLU A 477 -30.85 -27.52 15.10
C GLU A 477 -32.04 -26.56 15.15
N THR A 478 -32.37 -25.91 14.02
CA THR A 478 -33.53 -25.04 13.91
C THR A 478 -34.82 -25.83 14.07
N TYR A 479 -34.95 -26.97 13.37
CA TYR A 479 -36.10 -27.86 13.50
C TYR A 479 -36.25 -28.42 14.92
N ALA A 480 -35.16 -28.69 15.63
CA ALA A 480 -35.21 -29.11 17.04
C ALA A 480 -35.79 -28.03 17.96
N LYS A 481 -35.44 -26.76 17.73
CA LYS A 481 -36.04 -25.62 18.44
C LYS A 481 -37.52 -25.47 18.12
N ASP A 482 -37.90 -25.57 16.84
CA ASP A 482 -39.29 -25.47 16.40
C ASP A 482 -40.16 -26.59 16.99
N SER A 483 -39.64 -27.81 17.06
CA SER A 483 -40.31 -28.95 17.72
C SER A 483 -40.52 -28.69 19.21
N THR A 484 -39.54 -28.11 19.89
CA THR A 484 -39.64 -27.76 21.32
C THR A 484 -40.71 -26.69 21.55
N GLN A 485 -40.72 -25.64 20.70
CA GLN A 485 -41.74 -24.59 20.77
C GLN A 485 -43.14 -25.14 20.50
N LEU A 486 -43.29 -26.01 19.50
CA LEU A 486 -44.56 -26.64 19.16
C LEU A 486 -45.12 -27.46 20.33
N ASN A 487 -44.27 -28.19 21.06
CA ASN A 487 -44.68 -28.91 22.26
C ASN A 487 -45.16 -27.95 23.36
N HIS A 488 -44.45 -26.84 23.57
CA HIS A 488 -44.86 -25.80 24.52
C HIS A 488 -46.21 -25.18 24.16
N ASP A 489 -46.43 -24.87 22.88
CA ASP A 489 -47.70 -24.32 22.37
C ASP A 489 -48.86 -25.32 22.59
N LEU A 490 -48.62 -26.62 22.40
CA LEU A 490 -49.60 -27.69 22.64
C LEU A 490 -49.94 -27.82 24.13
N GLN A 491 -48.95 -27.73 25.02
CA GLN A 491 -49.16 -27.71 26.47
C GLN A 491 -49.94 -26.48 26.92
N SER A 492 -49.63 -25.30 26.36
CA SER A 492 -50.35 -24.05 26.63
C SER A 492 -51.83 -24.15 26.24
N LEU A 493 -52.12 -24.70 25.05
CA LEU A 493 -53.49 -24.98 24.62
C LEU A 493 -54.22 -25.91 25.60
N ASN A 494 -53.56 -26.98 26.04
CA ASN A 494 -54.13 -27.94 27.01
C ASN A 494 -54.43 -27.30 28.38
N LEU A 495 -53.60 -26.35 28.83
CA LEU A 495 -53.80 -25.58 30.09
C LEU A 495 -54.86 -24.48 29.98
N SER A 496 -55.19 -24.05 28.76
CA SER A 496 -56.25 -23.06 28.50
C SER A 496 -57.67 -23.65 28.60
N LEU A 497 -57.79 -24.98 28.63
CA LEU A 497 -59.05 -25.70 28.76
C LEU A 497 -59.38 -25.98 30.24
N PRO A 498 -60.67 -26.04 30.62
CA PRO A 498 -61.09 -26.28 32.00
C PRO A 498 -60.61 -27.64 32.53
N PRO A 499 -60.13 -27.72 33.78
CA PRO A 499 -59.61 -28.95 34.35
C PRO A 499 -60.69 -30.04 34.35
N GLN A 500 -60.32 -31.27 33.98
CA GLN A 500 -61.27 -32.39 34.04
C GLN A 500 -61.79 -32.57 35.46
N ALA A 501 -63.11 -32.54 35.64
CA ALA A 501 -63.71 -33.03 36.87
C ALA A 501 -63.39 -34.53 36.98
N ILE A 502 -62.69 -34.92 38.05
CA ILE A 502 -62.52 -36.33 38.40
C ILE A 502 -63.92 -36.86 38.72
N LYS A 503 -64.58 -37.49 37.73
CA LYS A 503 -65.72 -38.36 38.04
C LYS A 503 -65.18 -39.51 38.91
N PRO A 504 -65.85 -39.89 40.01
CA PRO A 504 -65.47 -41.08 40.75
C PRO A 504 -65.49 -42.28 39.81
N LEU A 505 -64.36 -42.96 39.69
CA LEU A 505 -64.21 -44.20 38.96
C LEU A 505 -65.06 -45.30 39.62
N SER A 506 -66.24 -45.58 39.08
CA SER A 506 -66.84 -46.91 39.13
C SER A 506 -66.82 -47.48 37.73
N HIS A 507 -66.11 -48.60 37.56
CA HIS A 507 -65.79 -49.33 36.32
C HIS A 507 -64.44 -49.01 35.65
N VAL A 508 -63.36 -49.10 36.43
CA VAL A 508 -62.07 -49.61 35.90
C VAL A 508 -61.61 -50.72 36.85
N HIS A 509 -62.07 -51.93 36.60
CA HIS A 509 -61.38 -53.12 37.12
C HIS A 509 -61.38 -54.32 36.16
N GLU A 510 -61.73 -54.14 34.89
CA GLU A 510 -61.88 -55.26 33.96
C GLU A 510 -61.19 -55.06 32.59
N SER A 511 -60.15 -54.23 32.53
CA SER A 511 -59.31 -54.12 31.32
C SER A 511 -57.81 -54.00 31.60
N LEU A 512 -57.37 -54.25 32.83
CA LEU A 512 -55.97 -54.21 33.25
C LEU A 512 -55.28 -55.60 33.31
N GLU A 513 -55.91 -56.66 32.83
CA GLU A 513 -55.36 -58.03 32.87
C GLU A 513 -55.01 -58.64 31.48
N LYS A 514 -54.88 -57.83 30.42
CA LYS A 514 -54.46 -58.32 29.08
C LYS A 514 -53.25 -57.60 28.47
N SER A 515 -52.32 -57.13 29.29
CA SER A 515 -51.00 -56.69 28.82
C SER A 515 -49.88 -57.19 29.72
N LYS A 516 -49.75 -58.52 29.82
CA LYS A 516 -48.47 -59.16 30.13
C LYS A 516 -47.92 -59.74 28.83
N LEU A 517 -47.15 -58.96 28.07
CA LEU A 517 -45.90 -59.40 27.44
C LEU A 517 -45.18 -58.21 26.79
N ASN A 518 -43.88 -58.14 27.09
CA ASN A 518 -42.82 -57.44 26.37
C ASN A 518 -42.72 -55.91 26.51
N THR A 519 -41.91 -55.49 27.47
CA THR A 519 -40.93 -54.42 27.26
C THR A 519 -39.79 -54.95 26.37
N PRO A 520 -39.22 -54.11 25.50
CA PRO A 520 -38.04 -53.35 25.95
C PRO A 520 -38.25 -51.84 25.86
N THR A 521 -37.71 -51.19 26.87
CA THR A 521 -37.50 -49.77 27.08
C THR A 521 -36.76 -49.10 25.92
N THR A 522 -37.42 -48.16 25.25
CA THR A 522 -36.79 -47.00 24.61
C THR A 522 -37.45 -45.77 25.21
N PRO A 523 -36.70 -44.78 25.75
CA PRO A 523 -37.32 -43.58 26.29
C PRO A 523 -37.94 -42.81 25.13
N THR A 524 -39.26 -42.73 25.11
CA THR A 524 -40.02 -41.90 24.17
C THR A 524 -39.56 -40.45 24.37
N LYS A 525 -38.73 -39.92 23.47
CA LYS A 525 -38.42 -38.49 23.45
C LYS A 525 -39.66 -37.76 22.95
N GLU A 526 -40.25 -36.92 23.80
CA GLU A 526 -41.44 -36.14 23.45
C GLU A 526 -41.17 -35.06 22.37
N PHE A 527 -39.90 -34.77 22.06
CA PHE A 527 -39.47 -33.73 21.12
C PHE A 527 -38.11 -34.07 20.46
N LEU A 528 -37.78 -33.38 19.36
CA LEU A 528 -36.50 -33.51 18.67
C LEU A 528 -35.30 -33.10 19.52
N SER A 529 -34.26 -33.92 19.50
CA SER A 529 -32.94 -33.52 19.99
C SER A 529 -31.96 -33.43 18.82
N ALA A 530 -31.39 -32.25 18.58
CA ALA A 530 -30.32 -32.10 17.60
C ALA A 530 -29.10 -32.95 17.99
N PRO A 531 -28.50 -33.70 17.04
CA PRO A 531 -27.33 -34.52 17.30
C PRO A 531 -26.10 -33.64 17.59
N ARG A 532 -25.13 -34.17 18.35
CA ARG A 532 -23.90 -33.43 18.68
C ARG A 532 -22.92 -33.44 17.50
N THR A 533 -22.89 -32.34 16.74
CA THR A 533 -22.10 -32.20 15.49
C THR A 533 -20.73 -31.56 15.71
N LYS A 534 -20.52 -30.87 16.83
CA LYS A 534 -19.28 -30.14 17.16
C LYS A 534 -18.02 -31.00 16.99
N GLY A 535 -18.02 -32.21 17.54
CA GLY A 535 -16.87 -33.11 17.44
C GLY A 535 -16.56 -33.56 16.00
N PHE A 536 -17.56 -33.71 15.13
CA PHE A 536 -17.32 -34.01 13.71
C PHE A 536 -16.66 -32.82 12.99
N LEU A 537 -17.17 -31.60 13.23
CA LEU A 537 -16.65 -30.39 12.62
C LEU A 537 -15.22 -30.06 13.10
N GLU A 538 -14.87 -30.38 14.35
CA GLU A 538 -13.50 -30.27 14.86
C GLU A 538 -12.52 -31.12 14.05
N HIS A 539 -12.82 -32.41 13.83
CA HIS A 539 -11.98 -33.26 12.98
C HIS A 539 -11.91 -32.76 11.53
N ALA A 540 -13.01 -32.25 10.98
CA ALA A 540 -13.02 -31.65 9.64
C ALA A 540 -12.19 -30.34 9.55
N ASN A 541 -12.16 -29.55 10.62
CA ASN A 541 -11.29 -28.37 10.71
C ASN A 541 -9.82 -28.76 10.82
N THR A 542 -9.51 -29.80 11.61
CA THR A 542 -8.16 -30.36 11.70
C THR A 542 -7.67 -30.82 10.32
N LEU A 543 -8.47 -31.60 9.58
CA LEU A 543 -8.11 -32.03 8.22
C LEU A 543 -7.86 -30.86 7.26
N GLU A 544 -8.68 -29.79 7.34
CA GLU A 544 -8.48 -28.60 6.52
C GLU A 544 -7.18 -27.85 6.89
N SER A 545 -6.89 -27.72 8.18
CA SER A 545 -5.66 -27.10 8.67
C SER A 545 -4.43 -27.88 8.20
N GLN A 546 -4.47 -29.21 8.32
CA GLN A 546 -3.38 -30.09 7.91
C GLN A 546 -3.19 -30.07 6.38
N ALA A 547 -4.27 -30.01 5.60
CA ALA A 547 -4.20 -29.84 4.15
C ALA A 547 -3.51 -28.52 3.74
N LYS A 548 -3.83 -27.40 4.43
CA LYS A 548 -3.18 -26.10 4.20
C LYS A 548 -1.70 -26.11 4.59
N GLU A 549 -1.37 -26.70 5.73
CA GLU A 549 0.02 -26.87 6.18
C GLU A 549 0.83 -27.66 5.16
N TRP A 550 0.27 -28.74 4.65
CA TRP A 550 0.95 -29.58 3.68
C TRP A 550 1.15 -28.91 2.32
N GLN A 551 0.17 -28.13 1.86
CA GLN A 551 0.31 -27.28 0.68
C GLN A 551 1.42 -26.23 0.87
N THR A 552 1.50 -25.63 2.05
CA THR A 552 2.53 -24.63 2.38
C THR A 552 3.95 -25.23 2.33
N LEU A 553 4.13 -26.44 2.89
CA LEU A 553 5.41 -27.16 2.82
C LEU A 553 5.83 -27.43 1.37
N HIS A 554 4.90 -27.88 0.53
CA HIS A 554 5.19 -28.19 -0.87
C HIS A 554 5.50 -26.95 -1.71
N THR A 555 4.82 -25.82 -1.45
CA THR A 555 5.14 -24.53 -2.08
C THR A 555 6.54 -24.05 -1.70
N ARG A 556 6.90 -24.11 -0.41
CA ARG A 556 8.25 -23.73 0.05
C ARG A 556 9.35 -24.60 -0.55
N GLN A 557 9.12 -25.90 -0.69
CA GLN A 557 10.06 -26.81 -1.35
C GLN A 557 10.33 -26.38 -2.80
N LYS A 558 9.28 -26.09 -3.58
CA LYS A 558 9.42 -25.63 -4.97
C LYS A 558 10.18 -24.30 -5.09
N GLN A 559 9.94 -23.37 -4.16
CA GLN A 559 10.68 -22.11 -4.12
C GLN A 559 12.18 -22.37 -3.88
N LEU A 560 12.52 -23.23 -2.92
CA LEU A 560 13.91 -23.60 -2.64
C LEU A 560 14.59 -24.30 -3.84
N GLU A 561 13.87 -25.14 -4.57
CA GLU A 561 14.34 -25.75 -5.82
C GLU A 561 14.60 -24.69 -6.91
N SER A 562 13.72 -23.69 -7.05
CA SER A 562 13.90 -22.56 -7.98
C SER A 562 15.16 -21.76 -7.65
N PHE A 563 15.33 -21.35 -6.38
CA PHE A 563 16.55 -20.67 -5.91
C PHE A 563 17.80 -21.50 -6.19
N SER A 564 17.72 -22.82 -6.02
CA SER A 564 18.82 -23.73 -6.31
C SER A 564 19.23 -23.76 -7.77
N GLU A 565 18.29 -23.81 -8.70
CA GLU A 565 18.62 -23.77 -10.12
C GLU A 565 19.16 -22.41 -10.55
N GLU A 566 18.59 -21.31 -10.06
CA GLU A 566 19.10 -19.97 -10.34
C GLU A 566 20.52 -19.75 -9.80
N THR A 567 20.80 -20.24 -8.58
CA THR A 567 22.12 -20.16 -7.96
C THR A 567 23.16 -20.98 -8.74
N LYS A 568 22.82 -22.18 -9.23
CA LYS A 568 23.71 -23.00 -10.07
C LYS A 568 24.03 -22.33 -11.40
N VAL A 569 23.02 -21.75 -12.06
CA VAL A 569 23.21 -21.00 -13.32
C VAL A 569 24.15 -19.81 -13.07
N LEU A 570 23.91 -19.09 -11.98
CA LEU A 570 24.73 -17.95 -11.60
C LEU A 570 26.17 -18.34 -11.28
N GLU A 571 26.39 -19.43 -10.55
CA GLU A 571 27.72 -19.96 -10.25
C GLU A 571 28.47 -20.32 -11.54
N LYS A 572 27.80 -20.98 -12.49
CA LYS A 572 28.38 -21.31 -13.79
C LYS A 572 28.81 -20.05 -14.55
N THR A 573 27.92 -19.08 -14.68
CA THR A 573 28.23 -17.79 -15.34
C THR A 573 29.35 -17.04 -14.63
N LEU A 574 29.40 -17.08 -13.30
CA LEU A 574 30.45 -16.45 -12.52
C LEU A 574 31.81 -17.12 -12.81
N LYS A 575 31.89 -18.46 -12.83
CA LYS A 575 33.12 -19.18 -13.19
C LYS A 575 33.61 -18.83 -14.58
N GLU A 576 32.72 -18.78 -15.57
CA GLU A 576 33.06 -18.39 -16.96
C GLU A 576 33.64 -16.96 -17.03
N HIS A 577 33.04 -16.00 -16.31
CA HIS A 577 33.54 -14.62 -16.27
C HIS A 577 34.85 -14.48 -15.51
N LEU A 578 35.03 -15.24 -14.43
CA LEU A 578 36.26 -15.30 -13.64
C LEU A 578 37.42 -15.89 -14.45
N GLU A 579 37.20 -16.97 -15.18
CA GLU A 579 38.19 -17.56 -16.08
C GLU A 579 38.61 -16.59 -17.19
N ALA A 580 37.66 -15.88 -17.80
CA ALA A 580 37.95 -14.87 -18.81
C ALA A 580 38.80 -13.72 -18.24
N LEU A 581 38.51 -13.27 -17.02
CA LEU A 581 39.33 -12.27 -16.33
C LEU A 581 40.73 -12.80 -16.02
N GLY A 582 40.85 -14.06 -15.60
CA GLY A 582 42.13 -14.72 -15.35
C GLY A 582 43.03 -14.78 -16.58
N VAL A 583 42.47 -15.15 -17.74
CA VAL A 583 43.18 -15.13 -19.03
C VAL A 583 43.65 -13.71 -19.37
N CYS A 584 42.81 -12.70 -19.16
CA CYS A 584 43.20 -11.31 -19.39
C CYS A 584 44.33 -10.85 -18.47
N CYS A 585 44.27 -11.20 -17.19
CA CYS A 585 45.31 -10.87 -16.21
C CYS A 585 46.64 -11.57 -16.54
N ALA A 586 46.59 -12.83 -17.01
CA ALA A 586 47.78 -13.55 -17.44
C ALA A 586 48.45 -12.90 -18.66
N HIS A 587 47.67 -12.50 -19.67
CA HIS A 587 48.19 -11.78 -20.83
C HIS A 587 48.73 -10.38 -20.47
N LEU A 588 48.07 -9.68 -19.54
CA LEU A 588 48.55 -8.41 -19.00
C LEU A 588 49.92 -8.61 -18.33
N HIS A 589 50.04 -9.64 -17.48
CA HIS A 589 51.28 -9.99 -16.79
C HIS A 589 52.42 -10.30 -17.76
N GLU A 590 52.14 -11.09 -18.80
CA GLU A 590 53.13 -11.42 -19.84
C GLU A 590 53.53 -10.17 -20.64
N GLY A 591 52.57 -9.34 -21.03
CA GLY A 591 52.83 -8.10 -21.76
C GLY A 591 53.67 -7.12 -20.97
N ILE A 592 53.40 -6.94 -19.68
CA ILE A 592 54.20 -6.07 -18.80
C ILE A 592 55.63 -6.62 -18.64
N LYS A 593 55.80 -7.93 -18.42
CA LYS A 593 57.14 -8.54 -18.35
C LYS A 593 57.95 -8.34 -19.63
N LYS A 594 57.30 -8.46 -20.80
CA LYS A 594 57.94 -8.17 -22.10
C LYS A 594 58.40 -6.72 -22.18
N LEU A 595 57.59 -5.76 -21.72
CA LEU A 595 57.96 -4.35 -21.69
C LEU A 595 59.09 -4.06 -20.70
N GLN A 596 59.09 -4.67 -19.50
CA GLN A 596 60.16 -4.49 -18.51
C GLN A 596 61.54 -4.94 -19.04
N ALA A 597 61.55 -5.99 -19.88
CA ALA A 597 62.78 -6.50 -20.49
C ALA A 597 63.34 -5.59 -21.60
N GLN A 598 62.56 -4.63 -22.12
CA GLN A 598 63.01 -3.72 -23.16
C GLN A 598 63.92 -2.63 -22.60
N SER A 599 64.84 -2.14 -23.43
CA SER A 599 65.73 -1.01 -23.10
C SER A 599 65.13 0.35 -23.46
N LEU A 600 64.30 0.38 -24.50
CA LEU A 600 63.67 1.58 -25.04
C LEU A 600 62.18 1.29 -25.28
N TRP A 601 61.34 2.28 -25.06
CA TRP A 601 59.88 2.17 -25.18
C TRP A 601 59.31 3.19 -26.14
N GLN A 602 58.31 2.75 -26.90
CA GLN A 602 57.47 3.60 -27.73
C GLN A 602 56.02 3.41 -27.32
N THR A 603 55.20 4.44 -27.51
CA THR A 603 53.76 4.37 -27.21
C THR A 603 53.04 3.25 -27.98
N LYS A 604 53.57 2.84 -29.14
CA LYS A 604 53.07 1.70 -29.91
C LYS A 604 53.26 0.35 -29.21
N ASP A 605 54.24 0.23 -28.32
CA ASP A 605 54.54 -1.01 -27.60
C ASP A 605 53.47 -1.34 -26.55
N LEU A 606 52.65 -0.34 -26.18
CA LEU A 606 51.50 -0.50 -25.29
C LEU A 606 50.23 -1.00 -25.99
N ARG A 607 50.18 -1.04 -27.33
CA ARG A 607 49.00 -1.49 -28.09
C ARG A 607 48.48 -2.87 -27.65
N PRO A 608 49.32 -3.89 -27.42
CA PRO A 608 48.85 -5.19 -26.95
C PRO A 608 48.13 -5.11 -25.60
N LEU A 609 48.61 -4.26 -24.68
CA LEU A 609 47.99 -4.08 -23.36
C LEU A 609 46.64 -3.35 -23.47
N ASN A 610 46.57 -2.30 -24.30
CA ASN A 610 45.33 -1.54 -24.52
C ASN A 610 44.24 -2.35 -25.24
N ASN A 611 44.63 -3.36 -26.02
CA ASN A 611 43.70 -4.23 -26.74
C ASN A 611 43.14 -5.38 -25.87
N LEU A 612 43.62 -5.56 -24.63
CA LEU A 612 43.07 -6.57 -23.74
C LEU A 612 41.62 -6.23 -23.39
N PRO A 613 40.68 -7.20 -23.40
CA PRO A 613 39.27 -6.95 -23.16
C PRO A 613 38.95 -6.80 -21.66
N LEU A 614 39.81 -6.09 -20.91
CA LEU A 614 39.77 -5.98 -19.47
C LEU A 614 38.50 -5.26 -18.99
N ASP A 615 38.11 -4.16 -19.65
CA ASP A 615 36.88 -3.41 -19.36
C ASP A 615 35.64 -4.29 -19.59
N ALA A 616 35.64 -5.10 -20.65
CA ALA A 616 34.55 -6.02 -20.95
C ALA A 616 34.45 -7.15 -19.91
N CYS A 617 35.58 -7.74 -19.49
CA CYS A 617 35.63 -8.74 -18.43
C CYS A 617 35.14 -8.17 -17.09
N LYS A 618 35.61 -6.97 -16.72
CA LYS A 618 35.19 -6.26 -15.50
C LYS A 618 33.69 -6.02 -15.49
N SER A 619 33.13 -5.45 -16.55
CA SER A 619 31.70 -5.14 -16.63
C SER A 619 30.82 -6.40 -16.54
N LYS A 620 31.21 -7.48 -17.22
CA LYS A 620 30.51 -8.78 -17.13
C LYS A 620 30.54 -9.35 -15.71
N LEU A 621 31.68 -9.25 -15.02
CA LEU A 621 31.83 -9.71 -13.65
C LEU A 621 31.00 -8.87 -12.67
N GLU A 622 31.04 -7.54 -12.77
CA GLU A 622 30.23 -6.62 -11.96
C GLU A 622 28.73 -6.90 -12.11
N HIS A 623 28.27 -7.15 -13.33
CA HIS A 623 26.89 -7.49 -13.60
C HIS A 623 26.49 -8.84 -12.98
N THR A 624 27.34 -9.87 -13.06
CA THR A 624 27.07 -11.17 -12.41
C THR A 624 27.06 -11.06 -10.88
N LEU A 625 27.99 -10.31 -10.29
CA LEU A 625 28.01 -10.06 -8.84
C LEU A 625 26.81 -9.23 -8.38
N HIS A 626 26.32 -8.31 -9.21
CA HIS A 626 25.07 -7.61 -8.92
C HIS A 626 23.87 -8.55 -8.87
N LYS A 627 23.79 -9.51 -9.80
CA LYS A 627 22.76 -10.57 -9.76
C LYS A 627 22.89 -11.44 -8.50
N GLU A 628 24.10 -11.80 -8.10
CA GLU A 628 24.36 -12.51 -6.83
C GLU A 628 23.85 -11.72 -5.63
N LYS A 629 24.11 -10.41 -5.59
CA LYS A 629 23.63 -9.54 -4.53
C LYS A 629 22.10 -9.51 -4.44
N VAL A 630 21.41 -9.36 -5.56
CA VAL A 630 19.93 -9.33 -5.60
C VAL A 630 19.37 -10.66 -5.13
N LEU A 631 19.84 -11.77 -5.70
CA LEU A 631 19.38 -13.11 -5.35
C LEU A 631 19.66 -13.45 -3.87
N THR A 632 20.81 -13.01 -3.34
CA THR A 632 21.16 -13.17 -1.92
C THR A 632 20.24 -12.36 -1.01
N GLN A 633 19.84 -11.15 -1.41
CA GLN A 633 18.90 -10.33 -0.64
C GLN A 633 17.51 -10.96 -0.59
N GLU A 634 17.01 -11.43 -1.71
CA GLU A 634 15.73 -12.16 -1.80
C GLU A 634 15.77 -13.42 -0.94
N PHE A 635 16.83 -14.23 -1.07
CA PHE A 635 17.01 -15.44 -0.27
C PHE A 635 17.09 -15.14 1.23
N ASN A 636 17.85 -14.11 1.63
CA ASN A 636 17.94 -13.70 3.04
C ASN A 636 16.58 -13.23 3.60
N GLN A 637 15.78 -12.52 2.81
CA GLN A 637 14.46 -12.06 3.22
C GLN A 637 13.49 -13.24 3.41
N GLU A 638 13.47 -14.17 2.46
CA GLU A 638 12.54 -15.30 2.51
C GLU A 638 12.91 -16.35 3.55
N TRP A 639 14.21 -16.61 3.75
CA TRP A 639 14.71 -17.67 4.64
C TRP A 639 15.35 -17.16 5.93
N HIS A 640 15.24 -15.84 6.20
CA HIS A 640 15.78 -15.17 7.39
C HIS A 640 17.27 -15.45 7.63
N GLN A 641 18.05 -15.49 6.55
CA GLN A 641 19.50 -15.70 6.59
C GLN A 641 20.26 -14.37 6.63
N SER A 642 21.54 -14.44 6.99
CA SER A 642 22.46 -13.28 7.04
C SER A 642 23.68 -13.50 6.14
N ILE A 643 23.44 -13.93 4.90
CA ILE A 643 24.51 -14.14 3.92
C ILE A 643 24.96 -12.77 3.40
N THR A 644 26.25 -12.49 3.50
CA THR A 644 26.82 -11.25 2.95
C THR A 644 27.23 -11.48 1.50
N PRO A 645 26.73 -10.66 0.55
CA PRO A 645 27.08 -10.79 -0.86
C PRO A 645 28.51 -10.36 -1.11
N THR A 646 29.05 -10.82 -2.23
CA THR A 646 30.46 -10.65 -2.56
C THR A 646 30.76 -9.22 -3.02
N THR A 647 31.84 -8.63 -2.48
CA THR A 647 32.37 -7.35 -2.95
C THR A 647 33.56 -7.53 -3.87
N LEU A 648 33.52 -6.90 -5.05
CA LEU A 648 34.64 -6.86 -5.98
C LEU A 648 35.80 -6.02 -5.38
N PRO A 649 37.05 -6.49 -5.43
CA PRO A 649 38.21 -5.65 -5.11
C PRO A 649 38.30 -4.44 -6.06
N LYS A 650 38.85 -3.32 -5.58
CA LYS A 650 38.99 -2.11 -6.38
C LYS A 650 39.97 -2.37 -7.55
N ILE A 651 39.50 -2.16 -8.78
CA ILE A 651 40.30 -2.31 -10.00
C ILE A 651 40.70 -0.91 -10.53
N THR A 652 41.99 -0.59 -10.44
CA THR A 652 42.70 0.61 -10.92
C THR A 652 43.60 0.39 -12.14
N LEU A 653 43.59 -0.82 -12.73
CA LEU A 653 44.42 -1.18 -13.90
C LEU A 653 44.43 -0.14 -15.02
N LYS A 654 43.27 0.46 -15.34
CA LYS A 654 43.16 1.49 -16.39
C LYS A 654 43.92 2.77 -16.05
N ASP A 655 43.82 3.22 -14.81
CA ASP A 655 44.51 4.43 -14.36
C ASP A 655 46.03 4.23 -14.40
N ASN A 656 46.49 3.03 -14.04
CA ASN A 656 47.90 2.67 -14.07
C ASN A 656 48.42 2.50 -15.51
N LEU A 657 47.62 1.94 -16.43
CA LEU A 657 47.96 1.90 -17.87
C LEU A 657 48.05 3.29 -18.48
N GLN A 658 47.17 4.22 -18.09
CA GLN A 658 47.24 5.60 -18.55
C GLN A 658 48.50 6.30 -18.03
N LYS A 659 48.82 6.15 -16.74
CA LYS A 659 50.07 6.68 -16.16
C LYS A 659 51.31 6.15 -16.87
N LEU A 660 51.30 4.86 -17.26
CA LEU A 660 52.39 4.25 -18.02
C LEU A 660 52.52 4.89 -19.41
N TYR A 661 51.39 5.12 -20.10
CA TYR A 661 51.37 5.81 -21.39
C TYR A 661 51.99 7.21 -21.30
N ASP A 662 51.53 8.00 -20.33
CA ASP A 662 51.99 9.38 -20.14
C ASP A 662 53.49 9.42 -19.79
N SER A 663 53.96 8.49 -18.95
CA SER A 663 55.37 8.39 -18.55
C SER A 663 56.28 8.03 -19.73
N ILE A 664 55.86 7.09 -20.59
CA ILE A 664 56.61 6.73 -21.80
C ILE A 664 56.63 7.92 -22.78
N GLN A 665 55.51 8.60 -22.98
CA GLN A 665 55.44 9.76 -23.88
C GLN A 665 56.34 10.90 -23.40
N ASN A 666 56.36 11.20 -22.10
CA ASN A 666 57.18 12.27 -21.51
C ASN A 666 58.70 12.02 -21.60
N LYS A 667 59.12 10.77 -21.84
CA LYS A 667 60.51 10.38 -22.07
C LYS A 667 60.92 10.36 -23.54
N THR A 668 60.06 10.83 -24.44
CA THR A 668 60.42 11.01 -25.86
C THR A 668 60.78 12.47 -26.13
N CYS A 669 61.76 12.67 -27.01
CA CYS A 669 62.05 13.96 -27.62
C CYS A 669 61.51 13.90 -29.05
N SER A 670 60.90 14.99 -29.50
CA SER A 670 60.52 15.23 -30.89
C SER A 670 61.41 16.31 -31.50
N LEU A 671 61.35 16.49 -32.82
CA LEU A 671 62.09 17.57 -33.48
C LEU A 671 61.63 18.94 -33.01
N GLN A 672 60.34 19.11 -32.77
CA GLN A 672 59.76 20.37 -32.30
C GLN A 672 60.27 20.76 -30.91
N ASP A 673 60.67 19.79 -30.08
CA ASP A 673 61.26 20.06 -28.76
C ASP A 673 62.66 20.70 -28.85
N LEU A 674 63.28 20.72 -30.05
CA LEU A 674 64.60 21.30 -30.31
C LEU A 674 64.53 22.57 -31.18
N ALA A 675 63.34 23.14 -31.35
CA ALA A 675 63.12 24.32 -32.18
C ALA A 675 63.94 25.53 -31.68
N SER A 676 64.57 26.24 -32.62
CA SER A 676 65.33 27.47 -32.37
C SER A 676 65.38 28.38 -33.60
N THR A 677 65.62 29.67 -33.39
CA THR A 677 65.95 30.65 -34.44
C THR A 677 67.40 30.49 -34.87
N LEU A 678 67.83 31.22 -35.90
CA LEU A 678 69.21 31.24 -36.36
C LEU A 678 69.58 32.60 -36.97
N LEU A 679 70.48 33.31 -36.28
CA LEU A 679 71.22 34.43 -36.81
C LEU A 679 72.70 34.03 -36.95
N ALA A 680 73.34 34.30 -38.08
CA ALA A 680 74.76 34.00 -38.22
C ALA A 680 75.46 34.94 -39.19
N VAL A 681 76.73 35.25 -38.92
CA VAL A 681 77.63 35.96 -39.83
C VAL A 681 78.90 35.15 -40.01
N ALA A 682 79.28 34.91 -41.26
CA ALA A 682 80.55 34.30 -41.62
C ALA A 682 81.31 35.24 -42.56
N LEU A 683 82.60 35.46 -42.29
CA LEU A 683 83.50 36.30 -43.08
C LEU A 683 84.69 35.47 -43.58
N ARG A 684 85.10 35.67 -44.83
CA ARG A 684 86.36 35.11 -45.37
C ARG A 684 87.00 36.12 -46.31
N GLY A 685 88.14 36.67 -45.90
CA GLY A 685 88.78 37.75 -46.64
C GLY A 685 87.88 38.97 -46.71
N ASP A 686 87.50 39.37 -47.93
CA ASP A 686 86.59 40.49 -48.19
C ASP A 686 85.12 40.03 -48.30
N ASP A 687 84.84 38.74 -48.36
CA ASP A 687 83.48 38.22 -48.56
C ASP A 687 82.75 37.98 -47.23
N PHE A 688 81.45 38.27 -47.20
CA PHE A 688 80.58 38.00 -46.06
C PHE A 688 79.32 37.21 -46.43
N LEU A 689 78.82 36.45 -45.47
CA LEU A 689 77.51 35.81 -45.46
C LEU A 689 76.81 36.19 -44.15
N LEU A 690 75.57 36.68 -44.25
CA LEU A 690 74.68 36.97 -43.12
C LEU A 690 73.40 36.15 -43.30
N LEU A 691 73.11 35.29 -42.34
CA LEU A 691 71.92 34.45 -42.26
C LEU A 691 70.97 34.99 -41.20
N HIS A 692 69.67 34.99 -41.51
CA HIS A 692 68.61 35.35 -40.59
C HIS A 692 67.40 34.44 -40.79
N LEU A 693 67.05 33.67 -39.76
CA LEU A 693 65.82 32.92 -39.62
C LEU A 693 65.26 33.16 -38.20
N GLY A 694 64.04 33.71 -38.11
CA GLY A 694 63.38 34.01 -36.84
C GLY A 694 63.13 35.52 -36.63
N ASP A 695 62.89 35.90 -35.39
CA ASP A 695 62.46 37.22 -34.92
C ASP A 695 63.58 38.06 -34.29
N GLY A 696 64.82 37.55 -34.30
CA GLY A 696 65.99 38.31 -33.88
C GLY A 696 66.33 39.49 -34.82
N VAL A 697 67.31 40.30 -34.43
CA VAL A 697 67.75 41.47 -35.22
C VAL A 697 69.20 41.31 -35.64
N CYS A 698 69.48 41.59 -36.91
CA CYS A 698 70.85 41.67 -37.45
C CYS A 698 71.21 43.13 -37.73
N GLY A 699 72.28 43.61 -37.11
CA GLY A 699 72.90 44.92 -37.33
C GLY A 699 74.21 44.84 -38.09
N VAL A 700 74.57 45.93 -38.76
CA VAL A 700 75.85 46.11 -39.46
C VAL A 700 76.42 47.49 -39.15
N LEU A 701 77.73 47.54 -38.87
CA LEU A 701 78.46 48.76 -38.62
C LEU A 701 79.07 49.26 -39.94
N LYS A 702 78.46 50.27 -40.53
CA LYS A 702 78.93 50.90 -41.78
C LYS A 702 79.87 52.05 -41.44
N GLY A 703 81.18 51.80 -41.56
CA GLY A 703 82.23 52.72 -41.10
C GLY A 703 82.22 52.89 -39.57
N ARG A 704 81.35 53.73 -39.03
CA ARG A 704 81.15 53.95 -37.58
C ARG A 704 79.67 53.98 -37.16
N GLU A 705 78.76 53.92 -38.12
CA GLU A 705 77.32 54.04 -37.88
C GLU A 705 76.67 52.65 -37.88
N LEU A 706 75.96 52.31 -36.80
CA LEU A 706 75.25 51.04 -36.66
C LEU A 706 73.89 51.13 -37.36
N LYS A 707 73.67 50.27 -38.34
CA LYS A 707 72.42 50.17 -39.12
C LYS A 707 71.82 48.80 -39.00
N VAL A 708 70.52 48.70 -39.22
CA VAL A 708 69.84 47.40 -39.31
C VAL A 708 70.19 46.77 -40.66
N ALA A 709 70.75 45.57 -40.63
CA ALA A 709 71.02 44.75 -41.81
C ALA A 709 69.80 43.89 -42.17
N SER A 710 69.11 43.36 -41.15
CA SER A 710 67.88 42.59 -41.32
C SER A 710 66.95 42.81 -40.13
N HIS A 711 65.70 43.17 -40.42
CA HIS A 711 64.65 43.36 -39.42
C HIS A 711 64.06 42.02 -38.98
N PRO A 712 63.46 41.94 -37.76
CA PRO A 712 62.76 40.77 -37.25
C PRO A 712 61.77 40.18 -38.25
N ASP A 713 61.70 38.86 -38.35
CA ASP A 713 60.74 38.15 -39.20
C ASP A 713 59.55 37.63 -38.38
N ASN A 714 58.49 38.45 -38.25
CA ASN A 714 57.36 38.20 -37.33
C ASN A 714 56.09 37.65 -38.02
N GLY A 715 56.21 36.89 -39.12
CA GLY A 715 55.07 36.24 -39.80
C GLY A 715 53.97 37.18 -40.34
N GLU A 716 52.89 36.62 -40.92
CA GLU A 716 51.68 37.38 -41.34
C GLU A 716 50.81 37.84 -40.14
N PHE A 717 50.96 37.16 -39.01
CA PHE A 717 50.40 37.52 -37.71
C PHE A 717 51.56 37.70 -36.74
N GLY A 718 51.59 38.79 -35.96
CA GLY A 718 52.76 39.24 -35.21
C GLY A 718 53.36 38.31 -34.13
N ASN A 719 52.91 37.06 -34.04
CA ASN A 719 53.30 36.05 -33.05
C ASN A 719 53.66 34.67 -33.67
N GLU A 720 53.94 34.57 -34.97
CA GLU A 720 54.36 33.30 -35.58
C GLU A 720 55.84 33.35 -36.01
N THR A 721 56.73 32.90 -35.12
CA THR A 721 58.18 32.81 -35.36
C THR A 721 58.50 31.55 -36.17
N THR A 722 59.31 31.69 -37.24
CA THR A 722 59.78 30.54 -38.01
C THR A 722 61.09 30.00 -37.44
N PHE A 723 61.08 28.75 -36.98
CA PHE A 723 62.23 28.07 -36.40
C PHE A 723 62.95 27.17 -37.43
N THR A 724 64.16 26.73 -37.09
CA THR A 724 64.95 25.76 -37.88
C THR A 724 64.20 24.45 -38.18
N THR A 725 63.26 24.06 -37.32
CA THR A 725 62.45 22.85 -37.47
C THR A 725 61.11 23.08 -38.19
N SER A 726 60.79 24.32 -38.56
CA SER A 726 59.57 24.67 -39.27
C SER A 726 59.63 24.22 -40.73
N LYS A 727 58.50 23.75 -41.27
CA LYS A 727 58.42 23.29 -42.67
C LYS A 727 58.77 24.39 -43.68
N ASP A 728 58.42 25.63 -43.36
CA ASP A 728 58.65 26.80 -44.21
C ASP A 728 59.99 27.52 -43.94
N ALA A 729 60.85 26.96 -43.07
CA ALA A 729 62.17 27.51 -42.79
C ALA A 729 63.03 27.76 -44.05
N PRO A 730 63.04 26.87 -45.07
CA PRO A 730 63.79 27.12 -46.31
C PRO A 730 63.26 28.29 -47.15
N PHE A 731 62.03 28.73 -46.90
CA PHE A 731 61.44 29.86 -47.62
C PHE A 731 61.60 31.18 -46.87
N SER A 732 61.68 31.10 -45.54
CA SER A 732 61.75 32.26 -44.64
C SER A 732 63.18 32.71 -44.34
N MET A 733 64.17 31.81 -44.44
CA MET A 733 65.56 32.15 -44.18
C MET A 733 66.09 33.20 -45.17
N LYS A 734 66.46 34.38 -44.63
CA LYS A 734 67.06 35.48 -45.38
C LYS A 734 68.58 35.32 -45.40
N ILE A 735 69.16 35.43 -46.59
CA ILE A 735 70.61 35.27 -46.81
C ILE A 735 71.16 36.48 -47.54
N PHE A 736 72.06 37.22 -46.90
CA PHE A 736 72.76 38.34 -47.51
C PHE A 736 74.22 37.97 -47.74
N LYS A 737 74.71 38.25 -48.95
CA LYS A 737 76.10 37.98 -49.33
C LYS A 737 76.70 39.16 -50.10
N GLY A 738 78.01 39.35 -50.01
CA GLY A 738 78.70 40.39 -50.75
C GLY A 738 80.08 40.69 -50.21
N LYS A 739 80.65 41.82 -50.63
CA LYS A 739 81.97 42.27 -50.21
C LYS A 739 81.91 43.34 -49.12
N LEU A 740 82.78 43.23 -48.13
CA LEU A 740 82.89 44.15 -47.00
C LEU A 740 83.36 45.53 -47.48
N SER A 741 84.37 45.57 -48.34
CA SER A 741 84.95 46.79 -48.91
C SER A 741 83.94 47.63 -49.71
N GLU A 742 83.15 46.99 -50.57
CA GLU A 742 82.12 47.64 -51.39
C GLU A 742 81.02 48.29 -50.55
N LYS A 743 80.69 47.67 -49.41
CA LYS A 743 79.62 48.13 -48.52
C LYS A 743 80.13 49.01 -47.38
N ASN A 744 81.44 49.16 -47.22
CA ASN A 744 82.11 49.80 -46.09
C ASN A 744 81.68 49.19 -44.73
N PHE A 745 81.59 47.87 -44.66
CA PHE A 745 81.22 47.15 -43.45
C PHE A 745 82.45 46.90 -42.58
N THR A 746 82.35 47.31 -41.32
CA THR A 746 83.42 47.25 -40.31
C THR A 746 83.01 46.47 -39.07
N GLY A 747 81.81 45.91 -39.07
CA GLY A 747 81.30 45.10 -37.97
C GLY A 747 79.87 44.62 -38.20
N PHE A 748 79.47 43.63 -37.42
CA PHE A 748 78.14 43.04 -37.40
C PHE A 748 77.70 42.85 -35.96
N ALA A 749 76.39 42.91 -35.71
CA ALA A 749 75.79 42.61 -34.42
C ALA A 749 74.57 41.70 -34.64
N LEU A 750 74.43 40.67 -33.83
CA LEU A 750 73.28 39.77 -33.80
C LEU A 750 72.68 39.87 -32.40
N MET A 751 71.36 39.88 -32.31
CA MET A 751 70.66 39.92 -31.02
C MET A 751 69.36 39.12 -31.08
N SER A 752 69.01 38.43 -29.99
CA SER A 752 67.68 37.86 -29.79
C SER A 752 66.65 38.97 -29.63
N ASP A 753 65.38 38.62 -29.73
CA ASP A 753 64.26 39.53 -29.50
C ASP A 753 64.27 40.10 -28.06
N GLY A 754 64.62 39.29 -27.05
CA GLY A 754 64.71 39.71 -25.65
C GLY A 754 65.78 40.77 -25.42
N ALA A 755 66.90 40.74 -26.17
CA ALA A 755 67.86 41.84 -26.18
C ALA A 755 67.41 43.02 -27.05
N SER A 756 66.70 42.75 -28.15
CA SER A 756 66.16 43.76 -29.05
C SER A 756 65.20 44.71 -28.35
N GLU A 757 64.47 44.28 -27.32
CA GLU A 757 63.63 45.16 -26.49
C GLU A 757 64.40 46.37 -25.91
N SER A 758 65.70 46.19 -25.63
CA SER A 758 66.57 47.24 -25.10
C SER A 758 67.45 47.91 -26.15
N PHE A 759 67.76 47.22 -27.25
CA PHE A 759 68.72 47.68 -28.26
C PHE A 759 68.12 48.03 -29.62
N TYR A 760 66.82 47.81 -29.84
CA TYR A 760 66.13 48.07 -31.09
C TYR A 760 64.79 48.79 -30.83
N HIS A 761 64.60 49.94 -31.47
CA HIS A 761 63.35 50.68 -31.42
C HIS A 761 62.39 50.14 -32.47
N ASN A 762 61.47 49.24 -32.09
CA ASN A 762 60.50 48.61 -33.00
C ASN A 762 59.69 49.61 -33.85
N LYS A 763 59.27 50.75 -33.27
CA LYS A 763 58.49 51.79 -33.98
C LYS A 763 59.29 52.48 -35.09
N ASP A 764 60.51 52.88 -34.76
CA ASP A 764 61.37 53.67 -35.64
C ASP A 764 62.25 52.78 -36.54
N ARG A 765 62.29 51.48 -36.24
CA ARG A 765 63.09 50.45 -36.92
C ARG A 765 64.59 50.78 -36.92
N ILE A 766 65.10 51.32 -35.81
CA ILE A 766 66.51 51.71 -35.64
C ILE A 766 67.17 51.00 -34.45
N LEU A 767 68.47 50.75 -34.56
CA LEU A 767 69.30 50.27 -33.46
C LEU A 767 69.72 51.43 -32.56
N VAL A 768 69.77 51.18 -31.24
CA VAL A 768 70.11 52.24 -30.27
C VAL A 768 71.58 52.64 -30.38
N PRO A 769 71.91 53.94 -30.22
CA PRO A 769 73.29 54.43 -30.23
C PRO A 769 74.19 53.78 -29.18
N LEU A 770 73.63 53.28 -28.07
CA LEU A 770 74.40 52.64 -27.01
C LEU A 770 75.18 51.42 -27.52
N LEU A 771 74.58 50.55 -28.35
CA LEU A 771 75.27 49.38 -28.89
C LEU A 771 76.37 49.79 -29.89
N GLN A 772 76.13 50.86 -30.65
CA GLN A 772 77.13 51.45 -31.54
C GLN A 772 78.38 51.90 -30.76
N ASP A 773 78.19 52.60 -29.63
CA ASP A 773 79.31 53.04 -28.78
C ASP A 773 80.13 51.84 -28.29
N TYR A 774 79.47 50.76 -27.84
CA TYR A 774 80.14 49.52 -27.42
C TYR A 774 80.94 48.89 -28.57
N MET A 775 80.34 48.79 -29.77
CA MET A 775 81.02 48.24 -30.95
C MET A 775 82.22 49.10 -31.36
N ASN A 776 82.09 50.43 -31.40
CA ASN A 776 83.19 51.31 -31.79
C ASN A 776 84.33 51.35 -30.76
N VAL A 777 84.04 51.25 -29.46
CA VAL A 777 85.09 51.13 -28.43
C VAL A 777 85.77 49.77 -28.50
N ALA A 778 85.06 48.69 -28.82
CA ALA A 778 85.65 47.35 -29.01
C ALA A 778 86.62 47.26 -30.19
N ARG A 779 86.51 48.19 -31.17
CA ARG A 779 87.46 48.31 -32.28
C ARG A 779 88.80 48.88 -31.86
N VAL A 780 88.90 49.53 -30.70
CA VAL A 780 90.17 50.07 -30.21
C VAL A 780 91.05 48.90 -29.74
N PRO A 781 92.31 48.79 -30.23
CA PRO A 781 93.21 47.73 -29.81
C PRO A 781 93.35 47.66 -28.29
N GLY A 782 93.24 46.45 -27.73
CA GLY A 782 93.35 46.20 -26.29
C GLY A 782 92.07 46.48 -25.48
N MET A 783 91.00 47.02 -26.07
CA MET A 783 89.75 47.30 -25.35
C MET A 783 88.75 46.13 -25.32
N GLN A 784 88.98 45.06 -26.08
CA GLN A 784 88.03 43.95 -26.24
C GLN A 784 87.57 43.35 -24.90
N GLU A 785 88.50 43.01 -24.01
CA GLU A 785 88.18 42.37 -22.72
C GLU A 785 87.38 43.31 -21.81
N GLY A 786 87.76 44.59 -21.76
CA GLY A 786 87.05 45.59 -20.98
C GLY A 786 85.63 45.83 -21.51
N VAL A 787 85.45 45.87 -22.84
CA VAL A 787 84.13 46.00 -23.45
C VAL A 787 83.29 44.75 -23.22
N GLN A 788 83.87 43.55 -23.28
CA GLN A 788 83.18 42.31 -22.94
C GLN A 788 82.59 42.38 -21.52
N LYS A 789 83.43 42.64 -20.50
CA LYS A 789 82.99 42.70 -19.08
C LYS A 789 81.90 43.76 -18.88
N ALA A 790 82.02 44.90 -19.57
CA ALA A 790 81.02 45.96 -19.53
C ALA A 790 79.70 45.59 -20.25
N LEU A 791 79.76 44.74 -21.28
CA LEU A 791 78.59 44.24 -22.00
C LEU A 791 77.86 43.16 -21.18
N GLU A 792 78.61 42.27 -20.52
CA GLU A 792 78.09 41.29 -19.56
C GLU A 792 77.30 42.00 -18.44
N THR A 793 77.94 42.99 -17.79
CA THR A 793 77.30 43.79 -16.73
C THR A 793 76.04 44.53 -17.23
N LEU A 794 76.06 45.00 -18.48
CA LEU A 794 74.92 45.66 -19.09
C LEU A 794 73.75 44.69 -19.28
N LEU A 795 74.04 43.49 -19.79
CA LEU A 795 73.05 42.45 -20.07
C LEU A 795 72.47 41.87 -18.77
N GLU A 796 73.31 41.48 -17.82
CA GLU A 796 72.88 40.92 -16.52
C GLU A 796 72.10 41.92 -15.66
N GLY A 797 72.39 43.21 -15.79
CA GLY A 797 71.71 44.27 -15.05
C GLY A 797 70.57 44.90 -15.85
N ARG A 798 70.88 45.97 -16.60
CA ARG A 798 69.85 46.88 -17.15
C ARG A 798 68.99 46.26 -18.24
N VAL A 799 69.51 45.30 -19.01
CA VAL A 799 68.75 44.67 -20.11
C VAL A 799 67.85 43.57 -19.57
N LYS A 800 68.40 42.64 -18.76
CA LYS A 800 67.63 41.57 -18.12
C LYS A 800 66.45 42.09 -17.29
N GLU A 801 66.58 43.24 -16.63
CA GLU A 801 65.47 43.84 -15.87
C GLU A 801 64.30 44.34 -16.72
N LYS A 802 64.49 44.50 -18.04
CA LYS A 802 63.46 45.03 -18.95
C LYS A 802 62.71 43.94 -19.71
N THR A 803 63.29 42.77 -19.87
CA THR A 803 62.66 41.62 -20.53
C THR A 803 62.28 40.54 -19.51
N PHE A 804 61.30 39.70 -19.86
CA PHE A 804 61.03 38.44 -19.17
C PHE A 804 61.67 37.24 -19.86
N ASP A 805 62.03 37.41 -21.13
CA ASP A 805 62.65 36.39 -21.96
C ASP A 805 64.17 36.34 -21.76
N ASP A 806 64.80 35.29 -22.27
CA ASP A 806 66.25 35.23 -22.41
C ASP A 806 66.73 36.37 -23.31
N CYS A 807 67.95 36.88 -23.06
CA CYS A 807 68.48 37.96 -23.87
C CYS A 807 69.95 37.72 -24.22
N SER A 808 70.27 37.88 -25.49
CA SER A 808 71.61 37.67 -26.01
C SER A 808 71.97 38.69 -27.08
N VAL A 809 73.24 39.10 -27.06
CA VAL A 809 73.85 39.96 -28.07
C VAL A 809 75.24 39.45 -28.36
N ILE A 810 75.61 39.37 -29.63
CA ILE A 810 76.98 39.11 -30.07
C ILE A 810 77.36 40.04 -31.21
N ALA A 811 78.56 40.59 -31.16
CA ALA A 811 79.08 41.52 -32.16
C ALA A 811 80.49 41.11 -32.60
N LEU A 812 80.74 41.27 -33.90
CA LEU A 812 82.02 41.05 -34.57
C LEU A 812 82.47 42.38 -35.15
N VAL A 813 83.63 42.89 -34.78
CA VAL A 813 84.09 44.24 -35.19
C VAL A 813 85.54 44.22 -35.68
N LEU A 814 85.84 45.04 -36.69
CA LEU A 814 87.18 45.19 -37.26
C LEU A 814 87.97 46.25 -36.48
N GLU A 815 89.12 45.84 -35.94
CA GLU A 815 90.04 46.71 -35.20
C GLU A 815 90.39 47.97 -36.01
N SER A 816 90.34 49.13 -35.36
CA SER A 816 90.59 50.43 -35.98
C SER A 816 91.23 51.42 -34.98
N HIS A 817 92.01 52.34 -35.54
CA HIS A 817 92.62 53.46 -34.82
C HIS A 817 91.87 54.79 -35.04
N ASP A 818 90.68 54.74 -35.62
CA ASP A 818 89.85 55.92 -35.84
C ASP A 818 89.55 56.65 -34.50
N PRO A 819 89.51 57.99 -34.49
CA PRO A 819 89.22 58.74 -33.28
C PRO A 819 87.81 58.43 -32.75
N LEU A 820 87.70 58.25 -31.43
CA LEU A 820 86.43 58.05 -30.73
C LEU A 820 85.63 59.34 -30.61
N SER A 821 84.30 59.23 -30.66
CA SER A 821 83.34 60.29 -30.35
C SER A 821 83.33 60.63 -28.85
N GLU A 822 82.67 61.72 -28.46
CA GLU A 822 82.55 62.09 -27.04
C GLU A 822 81.78 61.06 -26.18
N THR A 823 80.79 60.36 -26.75
CA THR A 823 80.06 59.29 -26.03
C THR A 823 80.92 58.04 -25.88
N GLU A 824 81.67 57.68 -26.93
CA GLU A 824 82.59 56.55 -26.95
C GLU A 824 83.78 56.76 -26.01
N LYS A 825 84.37 57.96 -25.95
CA LYS A 825 85.43 58.31 -24.97
C LYS A 825 84.94 58.18 -23.53
N LYS A 826 83.71 58.59 -23.25
CA LYS A 826 83.10 58.41 -21.91
C LYS A 826 82.92 56.93 -21.58
N LEU A 827 82.50 56.12 -22.55
CA LEU A 827 82.41 54.67 -22.37
C LEU A 827 83.79 54.04 -22.17
N GLN A 828 84.78 54.40 -22.98
CA GLN A 828 86.17 53.96 -22.84
C GLN A 828 86.71 54.28 -21.45
N ALA A 829 86.60 55.53 -20.99
CA ALA A 829 87.06 55.95 -19.66
C ALA A 829 86.35 55.20 -18.53
N LYS A 830 85.05 54.92 -18.67
CA LYS A 830 84.32 54.07 -17.72
C LYS A 830 84.89 52.65 -17.68
N ILE A 831 85.16 52.05 -18.84
CA ILE A 831 85.70 50.70 -18.96
C ILE A 831 87.11 50.60 -18.37
N THR A 832 87.99 51.56 -18.67
CA THR A 832 89.38 51.58 -18.16
C THR A 832 89.47 51.78 -16.65
N ASN A 833 88.43 52.35 -16.03
CA ASN A 833 88.33 52.53 -14.57
C ASN A 833 87.68 51.34 -13.84
N ILE A 834 87.24 50.29 -14.56
CA ILE A 834 86.75 49.05 -13.94
C ILE A 834 87.97 48.18 -13.61
N PRO A 835 88.19 47.78 -12.34
CA PRO A 835 89.32 46.92 -11.99
C PRO A 835 89.23 45.59 -12.75
N LEU A 836 90.30 45.26 -13.48
CA LEU A 836 90.49 43.95 -14.09
C LEU A 836 90.80 42.95 -12.97
N ASN A 837 89.76 42.30 -12.44
CA ASN A 837 89.92 41.06 -11.68
C ASN A 837 90.07 39.87 -12.62
#